data_AF-A0A821RXE4-F1
#
_entry.id   AF-A0A821RXE4-F1
#
_cell.length_a   1.000
_cell.length_b   1.000
_cell.length_c   1.000
_cell.angle_alpha   90.00
_cell.angle_beta   90.00
_cell.angle_gamma   90.00
#
_symmetry.space_group_name_H-M   'P 1'
#
loop_
_entity.id
_entity.type
_entity.pdbx_description
1 polymer ?
#
loop_
_entity_poly.entity_id
_entity_poly.type
_entity_poly.pdbx_seq_one_letter_code
_entity_poly.pdbx_strand_id
1 'polypeptide(L)'
;RCSHINAHTIHPWILNFCNNLSNEDQLRSAQFPDVNTASLPSNSRFSMSAGDFLQVYNEPNDWDCVTTCFFIDTAHNIVEYVERLWKILKSGGVWINFEFSVLHITMVEQLKFIVEQLKRPPFNRNHYNILTFDNLTNNQLLQVLTDVFAVVDPYDPSHKIDIRDEEPEKTAARHMNTLKMLGYRPKLDTDVNTFRQDLVSGGKNVVFPILQWLLEKLPEHKERAYLGRYLSKIDVPTEFLSDAEIAEQYDRYDELMEEFKEVHREFKDLTSTPHTIDDLRRDIKQLEDEKETLEKRLERQKTRVQKVPAAQIELAKNYRKEVEKEEKLNTMKHDLNNVINQLEQKTQRLERQVADQRSSSVDQSPDGIMKRMEEENQVNSYLVTEKFPKELNQMKMKLRYYEEVATNKALGQTELANYRAKISELNSVINKFHEKRVLAKDPTADNLAVFRQQALIVARRKEQSAERLTQLRAENDALEKQFGRTLPMGHSGSSSVAKGSSHVPEGEEFQRYVNMLRSKSNAYKRKRQEINDMTAELQLLKRTEELLKEEVEQIKSRMSMEERKHGIEGYFSTQERLEELSTLKMEQDELKGKTLDEITALIKTLNGRISSKKAELDPILKEVKPLRAKVQELRNEYEAKKSKYDALNANFESSRSTLESEVRGFYEEQYAQESRFHTLKAQMLINAVLLKRANDETSSYISADKATKSYREQLNKQISSTEARIKANREKQKVTKDVQIDGTRQLKYWRDLLRMMELKRKLATGEL
;
A
#
# COMPACT_ATOMS: atom_id res chain seq x y z
N ARG A 1 6.77 49.75 31.80
CA ARG A 1 5.95 48.54 32.10
C ARG A 1 5.05 48.31 30.90
N CYS A 2 5.00 47.09 30.37
CA CYS A 2 4.13 46.75 29.24
C CYS A 2 2.74 46.42 29.78
N SER A 3 1.72 47.19 29.38
CA SER A 3 0.35 47.11 29.92
C SER A 3 -0.57 46.18 29.13
N HIS A 4 -0.15 45.73 27.95
CA HIS A 4 -0.97 44.90 27.05
C HIS A 4 -0.31 43.54 26.83
N ILE A 5 -1.13 42.49 26.84
CA ILE A 5 -0.71 41.12 26.54
C ILE A 5 -0.38 41.04 25.04
N ASN A 6 0.71 40.36 24.69
CA ASN A 6 1.21 40.13 23.33
C ASN A 6 1.42 41.42 22.51
N ALA A 7 1.77 42.52 23.19
CA ALA A 7 1.92 43.84 22.58
C ALA A 7 3.11 43.95 21.61
N HIS A 8 4.13 43.12 21.78
CA HIS A 8 5.36 43.15 21.00
C HIS A 8 5.59 41.81 20.32
N THR A 9 6.07 41.85 19.08
CA THR A 9 6.41 40.66 18.30
C THR A 9 7.90 40.69 17.97
N ILE A 10 8.60 39.59 18.21
CA ILE A 10 10.02 39.39 17.88
C ILE A 10 10.22 38.10 17.11
N HIS A 11 11.34 37.98 16.40
CA HIS A 11 11.73 36.78 15.64
C HIS A 11 13.03 36.22 16.21
N PRO A 12 12.98 35.51 17.35
CA PRO A 12 14.19 35.13 18.08
C PRO A 12 15.04 34.08 17.36
N TRP A 13 14.46 33.34 16.41
CA TRP A 13 15.14 32.25 15.70
C TRP A 13 15.75 32.67 14.36
N ILE A 14 15.67 33.94 13.96
CA ILE A 14 16.08 34.40 12.63
C ILE A 14 17.57 34.17 12.34
N LEU A 15 18.42 34.15 13.37
CA LEU A 15 19.86 33.93 13.25
C LEU A 15 20.27 32.44 13.31
N ASN A 16 19.33 31.52 13.58
CA ASN A 16 19.61 30.08 13.62
C ASN A 16 19.41 29.45 12.24
N PHE A 17 20.52 29.17 11.55
CA PHE A 17 20.51 28.60 10.19
C PHE A 17 20.58 27.06 10.15
N CYS A 18 20.74 26.41 11.30
CA CYS A 18 20.85 24.96 11.40
C CYS A 18 19.72 24.35 12.25
N ASN A 19 19.41 23.07 12.02
CA ASN A 19 18.38 22.30 12.74
C ASN A 19 16.94 22.83 12.61
N ASN A 20 16.63 23.56 11.52
CA ASN A 20 15.26 23.94 11.18
C ASN A 20 14.61 22.80 10.38
N LEU A 21 13.41 22.36 10.78
CA LEU A 21 12.64 21.35 10.03
C LEU A 21 12.04 21.95 8.76
N SER A 22 11.76 23.26 8.78
CA SER A 22 11.27 24.05 7.66
C SER A 22 11.86 25.45 7.66
N ASN A 23 11.83 26.13 6.51
CA ASN A 23 12.25 27.54 6.41
C ASN A 23 11.35 28.49 7.22
N GLU A 24 10.11 28.10 7.48
CA GLU A 24 9.15 28.87 8.28
C GLU A 24 9.54 28.89 9.77
N ASP A 25 10.21 27.85 10.27
CA ASP A 25 10.65 27.77 11.67
C ASP A 25 11.67 28.86 12.02
N GLN A 26 12.55 29.19 11.08
CA GLN A 26 13.54 30.27 11.24
C GLN A 26 12.88 31.65 11.32
N LEU A 27 11.78 31.84 10.58
CA LEU A 27 11.04 33.09 10.53
C LEU A 27 9.92 33.18 11.58
N ARG A 28 9.75 32.15 12.41
CA ARG A 28 8.68 32.09 13.39
C ARG A 28 8.74 33.30 14.33
N SER A 29 7.58 33.91 14.59
CA SER A 29 7.44 35.02 15.51
C SER A 29 7.08 34.54 16.93
N ALA A 30 7.52 35.29 17.92
CA ALA A 30 7.13 35.15 19.32
C ALA A 30 6.57 36.49 19.82
N GLN A 31 5.42 36.44 20.48
CA GLN A 31 4.76 37.62 21.04
C GLN A 31 4.99 37.70 22.56
N PHE A 32 5.19 38.91 23.08
CA PHE A 32 5.39 39.15 24.51
C PHE A 32 4.90 40.56 24.93
N PRO A 33 4.64 40.80 26.23
CA PRO A 33 4.55 39.82 27.30
C PRO A 33 3.25 39.01 27.24
N ASP A 34 3.28 37.75 27.61
CA ASP A 34 2.12 36.84 27.70
C ASP A 34 1.17 37.19 28.87
N VAL A 35 1.67 37.95 29.85
CA VAL A 35 0.91 38.48 30.99
C VAL A 35 1.08 39.99 31.09
N ASN A 36 0.03 40.69 31.51
CA ASN A 36 0.10 42.12 31.77
C ASN A 36 1.02 42.42 32.97
N THR A 37 2.23 42.93 32.72
CA THR A 37 3.21 43.25 33.77
C THR A 37 2.78 44.37 34.72
N ALA A 38 1.72 45.11 34.38
CA ALA A 38 1.14 46.17 35.21
C ALA A 38 0.00 45.67 36.14
N SER A 39 -0.39 44.40 36.07
CA SER A 39 -1.49 43.83 36.88
C SER A 39 -1.10 43.43 38.31
N LEU A 40 0.08 43.84 38.79
CA LEU A 40 0.54 43.57 40.15
C LEU A 40 -0.42 44.20 41.18
N PRO A 41 -0.78 43.47 42.26
CA PRO A 41 -1.60 44.01 43.33
C PRO A 41 -0.99 45.29 43.92
N SER A 42 -1.84 46.24 44.34
CA SER A 42 -1.41 47.55 44.87
C SER A 42 -0.45 47.47 46.07
N ASN A 43 -0.45 46.35 46.79
CA ASN A 43 0.40 46.07 47.95
C ASN A 43 1.69 45.28 47.61
N SER A 44 1.97 45.02 46.34
CA SER A 44 3.14 44.23 45.93
C SER A 44 4.45 45.02 46.03
N ARG A 45 5.45 44.48 46.71
CA ARG A 45 6.81 45.05 46.82
C ARG A 45 7.75 44.40 45.79
N PHE A 46 7.57 44.74 44.52
CA PHE A 46 8.42 44.25 43.43
C PHE A 46 9.41 45.34 42.99
N SER A 47 10.70 45.05 43.06
CA SER A 47 11.79 45.94 42.63
C SER A 47 12.82 45.18 41.81
N MET A 48 13.63 45.92 41.05
CA MET A 48 14.74 45.39 40.26
C MET A 48 15.94 46.31 40.49
N SER A 49 17.11 45.72 40.74
CA SER A 49 18.37 46.43 40.92
C SER A 49 19.28 46.14 39.74
N ALA A 50 20.01 47.15 39.26
CA ALA A 50 21.00 46.99 38.21
C ALA A 50 22.40 46.99 38.81
N GLY A 51 23.25 46.05 38.40
CA GLY A 51 24.65 45.96 38.81
C GLY A 51 25.09 44.52 39.09
N ASP A 52 26.38 44.36 39.37
CA ASP A 52 26.97 43.08 39.76
C ASP A 52 26.46 42.66 41.15
N PHE A 53 26.10 41.38 41.31
CA PHE A 53 25.57 40.82 42.54
C PHE A 53 26.49 41.05 43.74
N LEU A 54 27.81 40.86 43.55
CA LEU A 54 28.82 41.09 44.58
C LEU A 54 29.01 42.56 44.94
N GLN A 55 28.50 43.50 44.15
CA GLN A 55 28.62 44.94 44.43
C GLN A 55 27.33 45.52 44.99
N VAL A 56 26.18 45.03 44.52
CA VAL A 56 24.87 45.58 44.85
C VAL A 56 24.38 45.08 46.22
N TYR A 57 24.62 43.83 46.56
CA TYR A 57 24.06 43.22 47.78
C TYR A 57 25.15 42.98 48.82
N ASN A 58 25.50 44.00 49.61
CA ASN A 58 26.57 43.90 50.63
C ASN A 58 26.07 43.79 52.07
N GLU A 59 24.81 44.18 52.32
CA GLU A 59 24.23 44.28 53.65
C GLU A 59 23.97 42.88 54.24
N PRO A 60 24.53 42.56 55.42
CA PRO A 60 24.39 41.24 56.02
C PRO A 60 23.01 41.04 56.63
N ASN A 61 22.48 39.81 56.58
CA ASN A 61 21.19 39.42 57.17
C ASN A 61 19.98 40.26 56.69
N ASP A 62 19.93 40.64 55.42
CA ASP A 62 18.86 41.48 54.89
C ASP A 62 17.75 40.65 54.21
N TRP A 63 18.07 39.44 53.74
CA TRP A 63 17.16 38.62 52.92
C TRP A 63 16.67 37.37 53.64
N ASP A 64 15.36 37.12 53.58
CA ASP A 64 14.72 35.92 54.16
C ASP A 64 14.87 34.68 53.25
N CYS A 65 14.93 34.90 51.94
CA CYS A 65 15.12 33.86 50.94
C CYS A 65 15.87 34.42 49.74
N VAL A 66 16.79 33.64 49.17
CA VAL A 66 17.41 33.94 47.89
C VAL A 66 17.18 32.78 46.94
N THR A 67 16.71 33.07 45.72
CA THR A 67 16.50 32.06 44.68
C THR A 67 17.39 32.35 43.49
N THR A 68 18.22 31.38 43.11
CA THR A 68 19.13 31.47 41.97
C THR A 68 18.65 30.52 40.87
N CYS A 69 18.43 31.05 39.65
CA CYS A 69 17.98 30.28 38.49
C CYS A 69 18.94 30.53 37.33
N PHE A 70 19.73 29.51 36.93
CA PHE A 70 20.79 29.62 35.91
C PHE A 70 21.75 30.80 36.16
N PHE A 71 22.18 30.97 37.41
CA PHE A 71 22.87 32.18 37.87
C PHE A 71 24.27 31.93 38.44
N ILE A 72 24.48 30.88 39.26
CA ILE A 72 25.79 30.65 39.88
C ILE A 72 26.85 30.29 38.83
N ASP A 73 26.46 29.65 37.72
CA ASP A 73 27.36 29.38 36.58
C ASP A 73 27.94 30.66 35.93
N THR A 74 27.39 31.85 36.21
CA THR A 74 27.97 33.13 35.73
C THR A 74 29.09 33.67 36.63
N ALA A 75 29.35 33.03 37.77
CA ALA A 75 30.37 33.49 38.70
C ALA A 75 31.79 33.25 38.17
N HIS A 76 32.65 34.27 38.20
CA HIS A 76 34.09 34.08 37.99
C HIS A 76 34.72 33.23 39.10
N ASN A 77 34.23 33.39 40.33
CA ASN A 77 34.57 32.57 41.48
C ASN A 77 33.30 32.20 42.24
N ILE A 78 32.90 30.93 42.15
CA ILE A 78 31.70 30.41 42.79
C ILE A 78 31.72 30.57 44.32
N VAL A 79 32.91 30.49 44.92
CA VAL A 79 33.06 30.58 46.38
C VAL A 79 32.65 31.97 46.86
N GLU A 80 33.04 33.03 46.15
CA GLU A 80 32.66 34.40 46.50
C GLU A 80 31.15 34.63 46.40
N TYR A 81 30.48 33.99 45.43
CA TYR A 81 29.03 34.05 45.29
C TYR A 81 28.33 33.34 46.44
N VAL A 82 28.80 32.14 46.82
CA VAL A 82 28.22 31.39 47.95
C VAL A 82 28.47 32.10 49.28
N GLU A 83 29.68 32.61 49.51
CA GLU A 83 30.00 33.43 50.68
C GLU A 83 29.11 34.67 50.73
N ARG A 84 28.86 35.30 49.59
CA ARG A 84 27.98 36.45 49.53
C ARG A 84 26.54 36.09 49.86
N LEU A 85 26.01 35.02 49.25
CA LEU A 85 24.67 34.51 49.52
C LEU A 85 24.48 34.19 51.00
N TRP A 86 25.47 33.53 51.60
CA TRP A 86 25.47 33.23 53.03
C TRP A 86 25.46 34.49 53.89
N LYS A 87 26.25 35.51 53.53
CA LYS A 87 26.34 36.77 54.27
C LYS A 87 25.04 37.57 54.24
N ILE A 88 24.36 37.64 53.09
CA ILE A 88 23.15 38.47 52.93
C ILE A 88 21.88 37.80 53.46
N LEU A 89 21.88 36.48 53.65
CA LEU A 89 20.77 35.73 54.21
C LEU A 89 20.67 35.93 55.73
N LYS A 90 19.45 36.10 56.23
CA LYS A 90 19.17 36.09 57.68
C LYS A 90 19.42 34.71 58.28
N SER A 91 19.68 34.68 59.59
CA SER A 91 19.68 33.42 60.35
C SER A 91 18.34 32.69 60.19
N GLY A 92 18.38 31.45 59.68
CA GLY A 92 17.19 30.66 59.32
C GLY A 92 16.60 30.95 57.94
N GLY A 93 17.20 31.86 57.17
CA GLY A 93 16.85 32.12 55.78
C GLY A 93 17.21 30.97 54.84
N VAL A 94 16.53 30.91 53.69
CA VAL A 94 16.64 29.78 52.75
C VAL A 94 17.29 30.21 51.44
N TRP A 95 18.24 29.43 50.96
CA TRP A 95 18.74 29.53 49.58
C TRP A 95 18.17 28.40 48.73
N ILE A 96 17.50 28.76 47.63
CA ILE A 96 16.96 27.83 46.64
C ILE A 96 17.75 27.98 45.35
N ASN A 97 18.43 26.91 44.92
CA ASN A 97 19.22 26.92 43.69
C ASN A 97 18.60 26.00 42.62
N PHE A 98 18.44 26.51 41.39
CA PHE A 98 17.96 25.78 40.23
C PHE A 98 18.90 25.96 39.04
N GLU A 99 19.68 24.93 38.72
CA GLU A 99 20.80 25.00 37.76
C GLU A 99 20.92 23.78 36.85
N PHE A 100 21.64 23.96 35.74
CA PHE A 100 22.01 22.95 34.76
C PHE A 100 23.48 23.16 34.34
N SER A 101 24.43 22.58 35.08
CA SER A 101 25.87 22.81 34.80
C SER A 101 26.33 22.05 33.56
N VAL A 102 26.39 22.73 32.41
CA VAL A 102 26.85 22.17 31.11
C VAL A 102 28.32 21.74 31.15
N LEU A 103 29.18 22.47 31.87
CA LEU A 103 30.62 22.15 32.02
C LEU A 103 30.88 20.86 32.82
N HIS A 104 30.02 20.54 33.78
CA HIS A 104 30.17 19.33 34.58
C HIS A 104 29.72 18.09 33.80
N ILE A 105 28.71 18.22 32.94
CA ILE A 105 28.20 17.12 32.10
C ILE A 105 29.23 16.72 31.04
N THR A 106 29.84 17.68 30.34
CA THR A 106 30.83 17.39 29.28
C THR A 106 32.10 16.73 29.83
N MET A 107 32.59 17.19 30.99
CA MET A 107 33.76 16.59 31.65
C MET A 107 33.44 15.19 32.20
N VAL A 108 32.26 14.98 32.79
CA VAL A 108 31.83 13.67 33.29
C VAL A 108 31.61 12.67 32.16
N GLU A 109 31.08 13.09 31.01
CA GLU A 109 30.93 12.23 29.83
C GLU A 109 32.28 11.84 29.22
N GLN A 110 33.20 12.80 29.09
CA GLN A 110 34.57 12.54 28.64
C GLN A 110 35.28 11.54 29.57
N LEU A 111 35.13 11.73 30.88
CA LEU A 111 35.72 10.84 31.89
C LEU A 111 35.11 9.44 31.86
N LYS A 112 33.78 9.33 31.72
CA LYS A 112 33.07 8.06 31.53
C LYS A 112 33.58 7.31 30.30
N PHE A 113 33.71 8.03 29.18
CA PHE A 113 34.21 7.45 27.94
C PHE A 113 35.63 6.91 28.09
N ILE A 114 36.56 7.70 28.63
CA ILE A 114 37.95 7.27 28.84
C ILE A 114 38.01 6.03 29.73
N VAL A 115 37.31 6.03 30.87
CA VAL A 115 37.30 4.89 31.80
C VAL A 115 36.70 3.64 31.16
N GLU A 116 35.64 3.78 30.38
CA GLU A 116 35.04 2.64 29.67
C GLU A 116 35.99 2.04 28.63
N GLN A 117 36.67 2.88 27.85
CA GLN A 117 37.63 2.41 26.84
C GLN A 117 38.89 1.78 27.47
N LEU A 118 39.37 2.31 28.60
CA LEU A 118 40.49 1.71 29.34
C LEU A 118 40.16 0.35 29.97
N LYS A 119 38.87 0.05 30.20
CA LYS A 119 38.42 -1.28 30.66
C LYS A 119 38.41 -2.32 29.53
N ARG A 120 38.19 -1.89 28.29
CA ARG A 120 38.14 -2.77 27.13
C ARG A 120 39.53 -3.32 26.78
N PRO A 121 39.63 -4.48 26.09
CA PRO A 121 40.88 -4.93 25.52
C PRO A 121 41.35 -3.91 24.47
N PRO A 122 42.66 -3.59 24.38
CA PRO A 122 43.81 -4.28 24.96
C PRO A 122 44.27 -3.79 26.36
N PHE A 123 43.62 -2.78 26.96
CA PHE A 123 44.10 -2.13 28.19
C PHE A 123 43.71 -2.87 29.48
N ASN A 124 42.51 -3.47 29.53
CA ASN A 124 42.02 -4.30 30.64
C ASN A 124 42.16 -3.69 32.05
N ARG A 125 42.06 -2.36 32.19
CA ARG A 125 42.23 -1.63 33.46
C ARG A 125 40.93 -1.58 34.27
N ASN A 126 40.43 -2.75 34.69
CA ASN A 126 39.13 -2.91 35.36
C ASN A 126 38.99 -2.22 36.74
N HIS A 127 40.11 -1.83 37.36
CA HIS A 127 40.14 -1.17 38.66
C HIS A 127 39.86 0.34 38.60
N TYR A 128 39.87 0.96 37.41
CA TYR A 128 39.50 2.37 37.29
C TYR A 128 37.98 2.54 37.34
N ASN A 129 37.52 3.27 38.35
CA ASN A 129 36.21 3.89 38.42
C ASN A 129 36.33 5.40 38.18
N ILE A 130 35.21 6.07 37.84
CA ILE A 130 35.20 7.51 37.51
C ILE A 130 35.89 8.33 38.61
N LEU A 131 35.55 8.06 39.88
CA LEU A 131 36.14 8.73 41.04
C LEU A 131 37.63 8.41 41.24
N THR A 132 38.03 7.15 41.06
CA THR A 132 39.44 6.75 41.25
C THR A 132 40.33 7.28 40.13
N PHE A 133 39.79 7.43 38.92
CA PHE A 133 40.53 7.95 37.77
C PHE A 133 40.65 9.48 37.84
N ASP A 134 39.62 10.19 38.30
CA ASP A 134 39.72 11.64 38.53
C ASP A 134 40.67 11.98 39.69
N ASN A 135 40.79 11.12 40.70
CA ASN A 135 41.73 11.32 41.81
C ASN A 135 43.19 10.97 41.48
N LEU A 136 43.52 10.61 40.23
CA LEU A 136 44.90 10.36 39.84
C LEU A 136 45.74 11.64 39.90
N THR A 137 46.96 11.51 40.40
CA THR A 137 47.96 12.60 40.36
C THR A 137 48.42 12.85 38.93
N ASN A 138 48.90 14.07 38.63
CA ASN A 138 49.34 14.44 37.27
C ASN A 138 50.40 13.48 36.70
N ASN A 139 51.34 13.01 37.52
CA ASN A 139 52.35 12.03 37.10
C ASN A 139 51.75 10.65 36.78
N GLN A 140 50.76 10.20 37.55
CA GLN A 140 50.05 8.95 37.26
C GLN A 140 49.22 9.07 35.98
N LEU A 141 48.63 10.25 35.73
CA LEU A 141 47.86 10.50 34.53
C LEU A 141 48.75 10.52 33.28
N LEU A 142 49.93 11.11 33.37
CA LEU A 142 50.95 11.02 32.32
C LEU A 142 51.43 9.58 32.10
N GLN A 143 51.52 8.76 33.16
CA GLN A 143 51.87 7.34 33.03
C GLN A 143 50.80 6.59 32.26
N VAL A 144 49.52 6.84 32.56
CA VAL A 144 48.41 6.27 31.78
C VAL A 144 48.50 6.69 30.32
N LEU A 145 48.82 7.96 30.04
CA LEU A 145 49.01 8.44 28.67
C LEU A 145 50.18 7.72 27.96
N THR A 146 51.29 7.49 28.66
CA THR A 146 52.45 6.75 28.15
C THR A 146 52.12 5.30 27.86
N ASP A 147 51.40 4.63 28.77
CA ASP A 147 50.90 3.27 28.58
C ASP A 147 49.96 3.19 27.36
N VAL A 148 49.14 4.22 27.14
CA VAL A 148 48.28 4.31 25.96
C VAL A 148 49.11 4.47 24.68
N PHE A 149 50.13 5.31 24.68
CA PHE A 149 51.07 5.41 23.55
C PHE A 149 51.78 4.08 23.27
N ALA A 150 52.22 3.34 24.30
CA ALA A 150 52.85 2.04 24.14
C ALA A 150 51.95 0.97 23.50
N VAL A 151 50.63 1.15 23.59
CA VAL A 151 49.65 0.28 22.93
C VAL A 151 49.34 0.76 21.50
N VAL A 152 49.36 2.08 21.27
CA VAL A 152 49.16 2.68 19.94
C VAL A 152 50.37 2.40 19.04
N ASP A 153 51.57 2.55 19.56
CA ASP A 153 52.83 2.20 18.91
C ASP A 153 53.57 1.11 19.72
N PRO A 154 53.24 -0.17 19.51
CA PRO A 154 53.88 -1.27 20.22
C PRO A 154 55.33 -1.54 19.78
N TYR A 155 55.80 -0.86 18.72
CA TYR A 155 57.09 -1.11 18.08
C TYR A 155 58.17 -0.13 18.53
N ASP A 156 57.81 1.02 19.10
CA ASP A 156 58.75 1.96 19.71
C ASP A 156 59.00 1.60 21.19
N PRO A 157 60.20 1.12 21.56
CA PRO A 157 60.53 0.79 22.94
C PRO A 157 60.51 2.01 23.87
N SER A 158 60.64 3.23 23.31
CA SER A 158 60.69 4.47 24.09
C SER A 158 59.38 4.79 24.81
N HIS A 159 58.26 4.16 24.43
CA HIS A 159 56.96 4.37 25.08
C HIS A 159 56.69 3.40 26.24
N LYS A 160 57.52 2.36 26.45
CA LYS A 160 57.43 1.43 27.59
C LYS A 160 58.38 1.82 28.73
N ILE A 161 58.41 3.10 29.07
CA ILE A 161 59.26 3.67 30.12
C ILE A 161 58.37 4.15 31.27
N ASP A 162 58.81 3.93 32.51
CA ASP A 162 58.19 4.57 33.69
C ASP A 162 58.62 6.03 33.73
N ILE A 163 57.67 6.96 33.78
CA ILE A 163 57.93 8.40 33.73
C ILE A 163 58.80 8.89 34.89
N ARG A 164 58.90 8.12 35.98
CA ARG A 164 59.79 8.43 37.11
C ARG A 164 61.28 8.34 36.74
N ASP A 165 61.60 7.59 35.69
CA ASP A 165 62.98 7.39 35.23
C ASP A 165 63.41 8.42 34.16
N GLU A 166 62.49 9.31 33.73
CA GLU A 166 62.70 10.30 32.67
C GLU A 166 62.49 11.74 33.18
N GLU A 167 63.28 12.69 32.70
CA GLU A 167 63.06 14.10 33.01
C GLU A 167 61.73 14.60 32.42
N PRO A 168 60.92 15.38 33.16
CA PRO A 168 59.59 15.83 32.69
C PRO A 168 59.62 16.54 31.33
N GLU A 169 60.69 17.27 31.02
CA GLU A 169 60.87 17.95 29.73
C GLU A 169 61.13 16.97 28.57
N LYS A 170 61.86 15.87 28.83
CA LYS A 170 62.12 14.81 27.84
C LYS A 170 60.86 14.00 27.57
N THR A 171 60.11 13.66 28.63
CA THR A 171 58.79 13.02 28.52
C THR A 171 57.82 13.85 27.67
N ALA A 172 57.72 15.16 27.94
CA ALA A 172 56.86 16.05 27.18
C ALA A 172 57.31 16.21 25.72
N ALA A 173 58.61 16.27 25.45
CA ALA A 173 59.14 16.31 24.08
C ALA A 173 58.82 15.02 23.31
N ARG A 174 58.95 13.86 23.95
CA ARG A 174 58.59 12.55 23.40
C ARG A 174 57.09 12.48 23.09
N HIS A 175 56.23 12.78 24.06
CA HIS A 175 54.77 12.82 23.84
C HIS A 175 54.39 13.79 22.72
N MET A 176 55.05 14.95 22.63
CA MET A 176 54.78 15.93 21.57
C MET A 176 55.19 15.41 20.19
N ASN A 177 56.32 14.71 20.06
CA ASN A 177 56.75 14.10 18.81
C ASN A 177 55.80 12.97 18.38
N THR A 178 55.38 12.12 19.32
CA THR A 178 54.39 11.06 19.07
C THR A 178 53.05 11.66 18.63
N LEU A 179 52.57 12.72 19.30
CA LEU A 179 51.34 13.42 18.94
C LEU A 179 51.42 14.08 17.57
N LYS A 180 52.57 14.68 17.21
CA LYS A 180 52.81 15.23 15.86
C LYS A 180 52.77 14.15 14.80
N MET A 181 53.42 13.01 15.03
CA MET A 181 53.41 11.87 14.11
C MET A 181 51.99 11.32 13.92
N LEU A 182 51.21 11.22 15.00
CA LEU A 182 49.80 10.82 14.95
C LEU A 182 48.87 11.90 14.36
N GLY A 183 49.36 13.11 14.13
CA GLY A 183 48.60 14.21 13.54
C GLY A 183 47.61 14.88 14.50
N TYR A 184 47.85 14.81 15.82
CA TYR A 184 47.01 15.47 16.82
C TYR A 184 47.07 16.99 16.68
N ARG A 185 45.89 17.63 16.64
CA ARG A 185 45.75 19.08 16.70
C ARG A 185 45.03 19.47 17.99
N PRO A 186 45.67 20.21 18.90
CA PRO A 186 45.02 20.68 20.12
C PRO A 186 43.76 21.49 19.78
N LYS A 187 42.67 21.28 20.52
CA LYS A 187 41.39 21.98 20.33
C LYS A 187 41.37 23.42 20.85
N LEU A 188 42.39 23.82 21.61
CA LEU A 188 42.50 25.15 22.18
C LEU A 188 43.37 26.02 21.26
N ASP A 189 42.95 27.26 20.98
CA ASP A 189 43.76 28.33 20.35
C ASP A 189 44.91 28.79 21.28
N THR A 190 45.61 27.86 21.93
CA THR A 190 46.72 28.15 22.85
C THR A 190 48.04 28.07 22.10
N ASP A 191 48.94 29.00 22.40
CA ASP A 191 50.30 29.00 21.87
C ASP A 191 51.02 27.66 22.11
N VAL A 192 51.86 27.25 21.15
CA VAL A 192 52.61 25.98 21.22
C VAL A 192 53.47 25.87 22.50
N ASN A 193 53.93 27.02 23.02
CA ASN A 193 54.74 27.10 24.22
C ASN A 193 53.94 26.86 25.51
N THR A 194 52.70 27.37 25.59
CA THR A 194 51.83 27.14 26.75
C THR A 194 51.32 25.70 26.76
N PHE A 195 50.97 25.14 25.61
CA PHE A 195 50.65 23.71 25.48
C PHE A 195 51.81 22.81 25.93
N ARG A 196 53.06 23.17 25.62
CA ARG A 196 54.24 22.43 26.09
C ARG A 196 54.39 22.51 27.61
N GLN A 197 54.19 23.67 28.22
CA GLN A 197 54.23 23.83 29.68
C GLN A 197 53.12 23.04 30.37
N ASP A 198 51.92 23.02 29.80
CA ASP A 198 50.79 22.27 30.33
C ASP A 198 50.94 20.75 30.19
N LEU A 199 51.62 20.30 29.13
CA LEU A 199 51.98 18.89 28.96
C LEU A 199 53.06 18.45 29.96
N VAL A 200 54.05 19.30 30.24
CA VAL A 200 55.07 19.07 31.28
C VAL A 200 54.43 18.99 32.67
N SER A 201 53.43 19.83 32.96
CA SER A 201 52.73 19.83 34.25
C SER A 201 51.74 18.67 34.43
N GLY A 202 51.37 17.98 33.33
CA GLY A 202 50.43 16.85 33.35
C GLY A 202 49.00 17.25 33.71
N GLY A 203 48.57 18.45 33.34
CA GLY A 203 47.25 18.97 33.68
C GLY A 203 46.10 18.14 33.08
N LYS A 204 45.05 17.90 33.88
CA LYS A 204 43.84 17.17 33.44
C LYS A 204 43.20 17.78 32.18
N ASN A 205 43.25 19.11 32.06
CA ASN A 205 42.70 19.86 30.93
C ASN A 205 43.38 19.55 29.59
N VAL A 206 44.63 19.04 29.60
CA VAL A 206 45.38 18.67 28.40
C VAL A 206 45.37 17.17 28.18
N VAL A 207 45.57 16.39 29.24
CA VAL A 207 45.69 14.93 29.11
C VAL A 207 44.35 14.26 28.82
N PHE A 208 43.22 14.71 29.40
CA PHE A 208 41.92 14.09 29.11
C PHE A 208 41.50 14.26 27.64
N PRO A 209 41.63 15.43 26.99
CA PRO A 209 41.36 15.55 25.55
C PRO A 209 42.24 14.67 24.68
N ILE A 210 43.53 14.53 25.04
CA ILE A 210 44.46 13.66 24.30
C ILE A 210 44.03 12.19 24.44
N LEU A 211 43.75 11.73 25.67
CA LEU A 211 43.29 10.36 25.92
C LEU A 211 41.98 10.06 25.20
N GLN A 212 41.01 10.98 25.26
CA GLN A 212 39.76 10.82 24.53
C GLN A 212 40.02 10.67 23.03
N TRP A 213 40.84 11.53 22.44
CA TRP A 213 41.14 11.49 21.01
C TRP A 213 41.88 10.20 20.59
N LEU A 214 42.83 9.72 21.40
CA LEU A 214 43.53 8.46 21.16
C LEU A 214 42.59 7.25 21.28
N LEU A 215 41.67 7.26 22.24
CA LEU A 215 40.78 6.13 22.51
C LEU A 215 39.55 6.10 21.58
N GLU A 216 39.12 7.25 21.05
CA GLU A 216 38.00 7.34 20.10
C GLU A 216 38.28 6.60 18.79
N LYS A 217 39.52 6.68 18.30
CA LYS A 217 39.95 6.09 17.02
C LYS A 217 41.22 5.25 17.15
N LEU A 218 41.26 4.42 18.19
CA LEU A 218 42.40 3.55 18.48
C LEU A 218 42.95 2.76 17.25
N PRO A 219 42.13 2.10 16.41
CA PRO A 219 42.65 1.37 15.26
C PRO A 219 43.25 2.28 14.17
N GLU A 220 42.66 3.45 13.90
CA GLU A 220 43.21 4.41 12.94
C GLU A 220 44.55 4.98 13.43
N HIS A 221 44.69 5.22 14.73
CA HIS A 221 45.93 5.72 15.31
C HIS A 221 47.03 4.66 15.32
N LYS A 222 46.69 3.38 15.54
CA LYS A 222 47.64 2.26 15.39
C LYS A 222 48.14 2.14 13.96
N GLU A 223 47.23 2.26 12.99
CA GLU A 223 47.59 2.25 11.57
C GLU A 223 48.49 3.45 11.23
N ARG A 224 48.16 4.65 11.72
CA ARG A 224 48.98 5.85 11.51
C ARG A 224 50.35 5.74 12.17
N ALA A 225 50.45 5.15 13.37
CA ALA A 225 51.74 4.88 14.02
C ALA A 225 52.60 3.92 13.18
N TYR A 226 51.98 2.82 12.71
CA TYR A 226 52.64 1.85 11.82
C TYR A 226 53.13 2.50 10.53
N LEU A 227 52.27 3.27 9.85
CA LEU A 227 52.61 3.97 8.61
C LEU A 227 53.64 5.08 8.86
N GLY A 228 53.55 5.79 9.97
CA GLY A 228 54.46 6.88 10.33
C GLY A 228 55.91 6.43 10.36
N ARG A 229 56.19 5.20 10.79
CA ARG A 229 57.54 4.61 10.79
C ARG A 229 58.15 4.42 9.39
N TYR A 230 57.33 4.08 8.40
CA TYR A 230 57.80 3.82 7.03
C TYR A 230 57.64 5.02 6.11
N LEU A 231 56.76 5.97 6.47
CA LEU A 231 56.43 7.15 5.67
C LEU A 231 57.04 8.45 6.19
N SER A 232 57.69 8.44 7.36
CA SER A 232 58.50 9.57 7.81
C SER A 232 59.79 9.66 7.01
N LYS A 233 59.89 10.65 6.12
CA LYS A 233 61.12 10.90 5.36
C LYS A 233 62.28 11.22 6.31
N ILE A 234 63.44 10.64 6.02
CA ILE A 234 64.69 11.01 6.67
C ILE A 234 65.11 12.34 6.06
N ASP A 235 65.23 13.39 6.88
CA ASP A 235 65.65 14.71 6.43
C ASP A 235 67.16 14.70 6.17
N VAL A 236 67.55 14.49 4.91
CA VAL A 236 68.95 14.50 4.48
C VAL A 236 69.32 15.93 4.08
N PRO A 237 70.29 16.57 4.75
CA PRO A 237 70.71 17.93 4.41
C PRO A 237 71.12 18.06 2.94
N THR A 238 70.77 19.17 2.31
CA THR A 238 70.97 19.43 0.88
C THR A 238 72.43 19.35 0.43
N GLU A 239 73.38 19.49 1.35
CA GLU A 239 74.81 19.34 1.13
C GLU A 239 75.19 17.89 0.77
N PHE A 240 74.53 16.89 1.37
CA PHE A 240 74.74 15.47 1.08
C PHE A 240 73.98 15.01 -0.15
N LEU A 241 72.86 15.65 -0.49
CA LEU A 241 72.11 15.41 -1.73
C LEU A 241 72.82 15.95 -2.98
N SER A 242 73.92 16.69 -2.81
CA SER A 242 74.76 17.15 -3.92
C SER A 242 75.66 16.03 -4.48
N ASP A 243 75.88 14.97 -3.71
CA ASP A 243 76.57 13.76 -4.14
C ASP A 243 75.62 12.88 -4.98
N ALA A 244 76.05 12.55 -6.20
CA ALA A 244 75.23 11.81 -7.17
C ALA A 244 74.83 10.42 -6.66
N GLU A 245 75.70 9.73 -5.90
CA GLU A 245 75.39 8.41 -5.37
C GLU A 245 74.32 8.48 -4.26
N ILE A 246 74.38 9.50 -3.41
CA ILE A 246 73.41 9.69 -2.32
C ILE A 246 72.06 10.14 -2.88
N ALA A 247 72.06 11.00 -3.90
CA ALA A 247 70.85 11.42 -4.60
C ALA A 247 70.13 10.22 -5.26
N GLU A 248 70.86 9.34 -5.97
CA GLU A 248 70.29 8.14 -6.60
C GLU A 248 69.69 7.17 -5.56
N GLN A 249 70.36 6.98 -4.42
CA GLN A 249 69.81 6.16 -3.33
C GLN A 249 68.57 6.79 -2.68
N TYR A 250 68.53 8.12 -2.57
CA TYR A 250 67.40 8.85 -2.02
C TYR A 250 66.18 8.80 -2.96
N ASP A 251 66.40 8.89 -4.28
CA ASP A 251 65.36 8.68 -5.29
C ASP A 251 64.81 7.26 -5.24
N ARG A 252 65.68 6.25 -5.14
CA ARG A 252 65.26 4.84 -4.98
C ARG A 252 64.50 4.60 -3.68
N TYR A 253 64.88 5.30 -2.61
CA TYR A 253 64.15 5.27 -1.33
C TYR A 253 62.74 5.86 -1.50
N ASP A 254 62.60 6.98 -2.19
CA ASP A 254 61.31 7.60 -2.49
C ASP A 254 60.43 6.70 -3.39
N GLU A 255 61.01 6.02 -4.38
CA GLU A 255 60.31 5.02 -5.20
C GLU A 255 59.76 3.85 -4.37
N LEU A 256 60.59 3.28 -3.49
CA LEU A 256 60.18 2.19 -2.59
C LEU A 256 59.09 2.64 -1.61
N MET A 257 59.11 3.90 -1.17
CA MET A 257 58.06 4.46 -0.34
C MET A 257 56.72 4.56 -1.08
N GLU A 258 56.70 4.94 -2.36
CA GLU A 258 55.48 4.96 -3.17
C GLU A 258 54.98 3.54 -3.47
N GLU A 259 55.87 2.60 -3.82
CA GLU A 259 55.52 1.18 -3.99
C GLU A 259 54.87 0.61 -2.71
N PHE A 260 55.44 0.92 -1.53
CA PHE A 260 54.86 0.53 -0.26
C PHE A 260 53.44 1.09 -0.04
N LYS A 261 53.17 2.34 -0.43
CA LYS A 261 51.83 2.94 -0.31
C LYS A 261 50.81 2.23 -1.20
N GLU A 262 51.19 1.84 -2.40
CA GLU A 262 50.31 1.12 -3.33
C GLU A 262 50.00 -0.29 -2.80
N VAL A 263 51.04 -1.07 -2.47
CA VAL A 263 50.88 -2.43 -1.95
C VAL A 263 50.09 -2.45 -0.63
N HIS A 264 50.35 -1.50 0.27
CA HIS A 264 49.61 -1.42 1.53
C HIS A 264 48.14 -1.06 1.32
N ARG A 265 47.83 -0.21 0.33
CA ARG A 265 46.45 0.13 -0.03
C ARG A 265 45.70 -1.09 -0.57
N GLU A 266 46.30 -1.82 -1.51
CA GLU A 266 45.73 -3.06 -2.04
C GLU A 266 45.49 -4.11 -0.94
N PHE A 267 46.46 -4.28 -0.04
CA PHE A 267 46.32 -5.16 1.11
C PHE A 267 45.15 -4.77 2.02
N LYS A 268 44.97 -3.47 2.28
CA LYS A 268 43.87 -2.96 3.10
C LYS A 268 42.51 -3.17 2.43
N ASP A 269 42.42 -2.94 1.12
CA ASP A 269 41.19 -3.15 0.36
C ASP A 269 40.77 -4.62 0.43
N LEU A 270 41.73 -5.55 0.26
CA LEU A 270 41.49 -6.99 0.37
C LEU A 270 41.11 -7.42 1.80
N THR A 271 41.77 -6.87 2.82
CA THR A 271 41.54 -7.25 4.23
C THR A 271 40.35 -6.55 4.88
N SER A 272 39.72 -5.56 4.24
CA SER A 272 38.50 -4.89 4.72
C SER A 272 37.23 -5.78 4.71
N THR A 273 37.34 -6.99 4.17
CA THR A 273 36.26 -8.00 4.11
C THR A 273 36.35 -9.17 5.14
N PRO A 274 36.94 -9.04 6.35
CA PRO A 274 37.34 -10.21 7.13
C PRO A 274 36.21 -10.80 7.99
N HIS A 275 35.10 -10.08 8.18
CA HIS A 275 34.05 -10.51 9.11
C HIS A 275 33.17 -11.64 8.56
N THR A 276 33.24 -11.94 7.27
CA THR A 276 32.42 -13.00 6.67
C THR A 276 33.02 -14.39 6.87
N ILE A 277 34.36 -14.55 6.89
CA ILE A 277 34.97 -15.88 6.82
C ILE A 277 34.84 -16.65 8.14
N ASP A 278 35.07 -16.01 9.29
CA ASP A 278 34.98 -16.70 10.59
C ASP A 278 33.54 -16.97 11.03
N ASP A 279 32.60 -16.12 10.63
CA ASP A 279 31.16 -16.39 10.78
C ASP A 279 30.75 -17.55 9.88
N LEU A 280 31.15 -17.56 8.60
CA LEU A 280 30.90 -18.69 7.70
C LEU A 280 31.53 -19.99 8.21
N ARG A 281 32.74 -19.95 8.79
CA ARG A 281 33.37 -21.13 9.39
C ARG A 281 32.59 -21.64 10.60
N ARG A 282 32.05 -20.74 11.42
CA ARG A 282 31.18 -21.11 12.56
C ARG A 282 29.87 -21.71 12.08
N ASP A 283 29.24 -21.11 11.07
CA ASP A 283 28.00 -21.61 10.48
C ASP A 283 28.18 -22.97 9.80
N ILE A 284 29.27 -23.15 9.04
CA ILE A 284 29.62 -24.44 8.43
C ILE A 284 29.79 -25.50 9.52
N LYS A 285 30.54 -25.19 10.58
CA LYS A 285 30.72 -26.12 11.71
C LYS A 285 29.40 -26.46 12.38
N GLN A 286 28.53 -25.47 12.61
CA GLN A 286 27.21 -25.71 13.19
C GLN A 286 26.36 -26.62 12.28
N LEU A 287 26.34 -26.37 10.97
CA LEU A 287 25.63 -27.20 10.00
C LEU A 287 26.20 -28.62 9.91
N GLU A 288 27.52 -28.79 10.06
CA GLU A 288 28.18 -30.09 10.13
C GLU A 288 27.77 -30.87 11.39
N ASP A 289 27.75 -30.20 12.55
CA ASP A 289 27.30 -30.78 13.83
C ASP A 289 25.80 -31.18 13.78
N GLU A 290 24.95 -30.33 13.17
CA GLU A 290 23.54 -30.60 12.93
C GLU A 290 23.34 -31.78 11.95
N LYS A 291 24.15 -31.85 10.90
CA LYS A 291 24.14 -32.97 9.96
C LYS A 291 24.52 -34.27 10.66
N GLU A 292 25.59 -34.29 11.46
CA GLU A 292 26.03 -35.49 12.17
C GLU A 292 24.96 -35.97 13.16
N THR A 293 24.32 -35.06 13.89
CA THR A 293 23.21 -35.40 14.80
C THR A 293 21.98 -35.93 14.05
N LEU A 294 21.64 -35.35 12.89
CA LEU A 294 20.58 -35.86 12.02
C LEU A 294 20.92 -37.23 11.43
N GLU A 295 22.16 -37.48 11.02
CA GLU A 295 22.63 -38.77 10.51
C GLU A 295 22.54 -39.86 11.59
N LYS A 296 23.04 -39.58 12.81
CA LYS A 296 22.87 -40.49 13.96
C LYS A 296 21.41 -40.77 14.25
N ARG A 297 20.53 -39.77 14.17
CA ARG A 297 19.08 -39.95 14.36
C ARG A 297 18.47 -40.77 13.22
N LEU A 298 18.90 -40.55 11.99
CA LEU A 298 18.46 -41.29 10.81
C LEU A 298 18.88 -42.76 10.91
N GLU A 299 20.10 -43.07 11.34
CA GLU A 299 20.55 -44.44 11.58
C GLU A 299 19.73 -45.14 12.67
N ARG A 300 19.45 -44.45 13.79
CA ARG A 300 18.55 -44.96 14.84
C ARG A 300 17.12 -45.22 14.33
N GLN A 301 16.63 -44.43 13.37
CA GLN A 301 15.32 -44.67 12.75
C GLN A 301 15.39 -45.80 11.72
N LYS A 302 16.43 -45.84 10.88
CA LYS A 302 16.65 -46.92 9.90
C LYS A 302 16.73 -48.29 10.56
N THR A 303 17.46 -48.40 11.68
CA THR A 303 17.54 -49.64 12.47
C THR A 303 16.18 -50.05 13.04
N ARG A 304 15.36 -49.10 13.51
CA ARG A 304 13.99 -49.40 13.99
C ARG A 304 13.04 -49.83 12.86
N VAL A 305 13.21 -49.29 11.67
CA VAL A 305 12.33 -49.53 10.51
C VAL A 305 12.84 -50.70 9.65
N GLN A 306 13.99 -51.30 9.96
CA GLN A 306 14.63 -52.37 9.19
C GLN A 306 13.74 -53.61 8.98
N LYS A 307 12.78 -53.85 9.89
CA LYS A 307 11.81 -54.96 9.81
C LYS A 307 10.56 -54.65 8.96
N VAL A 308 10.40 -53.41 8.49
CA VAL A 308 9.24 -52.96 7.71
C VAL A 308 9.53 -53.12 6.21
N PRO A 309 8.59 -53.67 5.41
CA PRO A 309 8.77 -53.80 3.97
C PRO A 309 9.06 -52.47 3.26
N ALA A 310 9.99 -52.47 2.31
CA ALA A 310 10.41 -51.27 1.57
C ALA A 310 9.23 -50.54 0.87
N ALA A 311 8.26 -51.29 0.34
CA ALA A 311 7.07 -50.73 -0.30
C ALA A 311 6.20 -49.90 0.66
N GLN A 312 6.16 -50.24 1.95
CA GLN A 312 5.40 -49.47 2.95
C GLN A 312 6.12 -48.15 3.32
N ILE A 313 7.45 -48.15 3.31
CA ILE A 313 8.26 -46.94 3.52
C ILE A 313 8.09 -45.97 2.34
N GLU A 314 8.05 -46.49 1.11
CA GLU A 314 7.82 -45.69 -0.08
C GLU A 314 6.40 -45.10 -0.13
N LEU A 315 5.39 -45.90 0.25
CA LEU A 315 4.02 -45.43 0.41
C LEU A 315 3.91 -44.33 1.49
N ALA A 316 4.56 -44.52 2.64
CA ALA A 316 4.58 -43.53 3.72
C ALA A 316 5.28 -42.23 3.29
N LYS A 317 6.36 -42.32 2.50
CA LYS A 317 7.05 -41.16 1.93
C LYS A 317 6.15 -40.39 0.95
N ASN A 318 5.43 -41.10 0.08
CA ASN A 318 4.50 -40.48 -0.86
C ASN A 318 3.31 -39.85 -0.14
N TYR A 319 2.73 -40.54 0.85
CA TYR A 319 1.68 -39.99 1.69
C TYR A 319 2.14 -38.71 2.41
N ARG A 320 3.32 -38.72 3.04
CA ARG A 320 3.89 -37.53 3.68
C ARG A 320 4.05 -36.37 2.70
N LYS A 321 4.56 -36.64 1.49
CA LYS A 321 4.70 -35.59 0.45
C LYS A 321 3.36 -34.99 0.05
N GLU A 322 2.32 -35.80 -0.08
CA GLU A 322 0.97 -35.31 -0.39
C GLU A 322 0.38 -34.51 0.78
N VAL A 323 0.59 -34.92 2.03
CA VAL A 323 0.19 -34.13 3.22
C VAL A 323 0.92 -32.79 3.29
N GLU A 324 2.25 -32.76 3.06
CA GLU A 324 3.02 -31.51 3.03
C GLU A 324 2.56 -30.57 1.89
N LYS A 325 2.14 -31.12 0.74
CA LYS A 325 1.54 -30.33 -0.34
C LYS A 325 0.17 -29.78 0.05
N GLU A 326 -0.68 -30.60 0.67
CA GLU A 326 -1.99 -30.20 1.16
C GLU A 326 -1.87 -29.07 2.19
N GLU A 327 -0.94 -29.18 3.15
CA GLU A 327 -0.65 -28.14 4.13
C GLU A 327 -0.22 -26.83 3.45
N LYS A 328 0.72 -26.88 2.49
CA LYS A 328 1.16 -25.70 1.72
C LYS A 328 0.03 -25.05 0.91
N LEU A 329 -0.83 -25.87 0.29
CA LEU A 329 -1.99 -25.36 -0.44
C LEU A 329 -3.01 -24.73 0.49
N ASN A 330 -3.19 -25.30 1.69
CA ASN A 330 -4.08 -24.74 2.71
C ASN A 330 -3.55 -23.43 3.29
N THR A 331 -2.23 -23.32 3.55
CA THR A 331 -1.63 -22.04 3.97
C THR A 331 -1.77 -20.99 2.87
N MET A 332 -1.46 -21.34 1.61
CA MET A 332 -1.62 -20.42 0.48
C MET A 332 -3.08 -19.98 0.30
N LYS A 333 -4.03 -20.91 0.44
CA LYS A 333 -5.47 -20.59 0.39
C LYS A 333 -5.88 -19.66 1.53
N HIS A 334 -5.36 -19.87 2.73
CA HIS A 334 -5.62 -19.01 3.87
C HIS A 334 -5.07 -17.60 3.63
N ASP A 335 -3.84 -17.50 3.13
CA ASP A 335 -3.19 -16.21 2.82
C ASP A 335 -3.95 -15.47 1.71
N LEU A 336 -4.34 -16.15 0.63
CA LEU A 336 -5.15 -15.56 -0.44
C LEU A 336 -6.51 -15.08 0.06
N ASN A 337 -7.20 -15.86 0.88
CA ASN A 337 -8.46 -15.44 1.49
C ASN A 337 -8.28 -14.22 2.40
N ASN A 338 -7.17 -14.15 3.15
CA ASN A 338 -6.86 -12.99 3.96
C ASN A 338 -6.63 -11.74 3.09
N VAL A 339 -5.92 -11.88 1.97
CA VAL A 339 -5.72 -10.78 1.00
C VAL A 339 -7.04 -10.34 0.37
N ILE A 340 -7.89 -11.28 -0.06
CA ILE A 340 -9.23 -10.97 -0.60
C ILE A 340 -10.05 -10.20 0.43
N ASN A 341 -10.11 -10.67 1.68
CA ASN A 341 -10.82 -9.98 2.75
C ASN A 341 -10.26 -8.57 3.01
N GLN A 342 -8.94 -8.38 2.96
CA GLN A 342 -8.32 -7.06 3.10
C GLN A 342 -8.67 -6.12 1.94
N LEU A 343 -8.66 -6.63 0.71
CA LEU A 343 -9.04 -5.87 -0.47
C LEU A 343 -10.52 -5.50 -0.46
N GLU A 344 -11.41 -6.43 -0.13
CA GLU A 344 -12.85 -6.15 0.04
C GLU A 344 -13.09 -5.08 1.11
N GLN A 345 -12.42 -5.17 2.26
CA GLN A 345 -12.49 -4.13 3.30
C GLN A 345 -11.94 -2.79 2.84
N LYS A 346 -10.93 -2.77 1.97
CA LYS A 346 -10.39 -1.53 1.40
C LYS A 346 -11.37 -0.92 0.41
N THR A 347 -11.95 -1.73 -0.47
CA THR A 347 -12.98 -1.29 -1.43
C THR A 347 -14.18 -0.73 -0.70
N GLN A 348 -14.70 -1.44 0.31
CA GLN A 348 -15.83 -0.95 1.12
C GLN A 348 -15.52 0.39 1.80
N ARG A 349 -14.29 0.58 2.32
CA ARG A 349 -13.86 1.86 2.89
C ARG A 349 -13.82 2.99 1.87
N LEU A 350 -13.32 2.72 0.67
CA LEU A 350 -13.26 3.72 -0.42
C LEU A 350 -14.66 4.06 -0.93
N GLU A 351 -15.53 3.07 -1.09
CA GLU A 351 -16.94 3.30 -1.44
C GLU A 351 -17.65 4.16 -0.41
N ARG A 352 -17.42 3.91 0.88
CA ARG A 352 -17.92 4.75 1.97
C ARG A 352 -17.37 6.17 1.89
N GLN A 353 -16.07 6.35 1.68
CA GLN A 353 -15.48 7.69 1.53
C GLN A 353 -16.12 8.45 0.36
N VAL A 354 -16.40 7.77 -0.74
CA VAL A 354 -17.10 8.37 -1.90
C VAL A 354 -18.56 8.68 -1.56
N ALA A 355 -19.26 7.81 -0.84
CA ALA A 355 -20.64 8.04 -0.40
C ALA A 355 -20.74 9.22 0.58
N ASP A 356 -19.83 9.29 1.56
CA ASP A 356 -19.73 10.39 2.52
C ASP A 356 -19.43 11.71 1.81
N GLN A 357 -18.48 11.72 0.86
CA GLN A 357 -18.20 12.91 0.03
C GLN A 357 -19.42 13.33 -0.80
N ARG A 358 -20.13 12.39 -1.42
CA ARG A 358 -21.36 12.67 -2.18
C ARG A 358 -22.46 13.21 -1.27
N SER A 359 -22.65 12.64 -0.09
CA SER A 359 -23.66 13.13 0.88
C SER A 359 -23.30 14.50 1.46
N SER A 360 -22.01 14.79 1.65
CA SER A 360 -21.53 16.10 2.12
C SER A 360 -21.68 17.21 1.07
N SER A 361 -21.75 16.84 -0.23
CA SER A 361 -22.01 17.77 -1.32
C SER A 361 -23.48 18.18 -1.47
N VAL A 362 -24.39 17.45 -0.82
CA VAL A 362 -25.83 17.72 -0.84
C VAL A 362 -26.19 18.48 0.45
N ASP A 363 -26.48 19.78 0.30
CA ASP A 363 -27.09 20.67 1.31
C ASP A 363 -26.28 21.16 2.52
N GLN A 364 -24.96 21.38 2.42
CA GLN A 364 -24.20 22.02 3.52
C GLN A 364 -23.35 23.22 3.08
N SER A 365 -23.36 24.26 3.93
CA SER A 365 -22.43 25.40 3.87
C SER A 365 -20.98 24.89 4.03
N PRO A 366 -19.99 25.49 3.37
CA PRO A 366 -18.57 25.16 3.53
C PRO A 366 -18.11 25.07 5.00
N ASP A 367 -18.66 25.91 5.87
CA ASP A 367 -18.37 25.89 7.32
C ASP A 367 -18.89 24.64 8.02
N GLY A 368 -20.04 24.11 7.58
CA GLY A 368 -20.61 22.87 8.11
C GLY A 368 -19.77 21.64 7.72
N ILE A 369 -19.24 21.64 6.50
CA ILE A 369 -18.35 20.59 6.00
C ILE A 369 -17.02 20.65 6.76
N MET A 370 -16.43 21.84 6.95
CA MET A 370 -15.20 22.00 7.75
C MET A 370 -15.40 21.51 9.19
N LYS A 371 -16.49 21.89 9.85
CA LYS A 371 -16.76 21.46 11.23
C LYS A 371 -16.89 19.93 11.36
N ARG A 372 -17.56 19.26 10.42
CA ARG A 372 -17.63 17.78 10.40
C ARG A 372 -16.27 17.14 10.15
N MET A 373 -15.48 17.68 9.22
CA MET A 373 -14.11 17.19 8.98
C MET A 373 -13.21 17.38 10.21
N GLU A 374 -13.36 18.49 10.95
CA GLU A 374 -12.66 18.71 12.21
C GLU A 374 -13.08 17.68 13.28
N GLU A 375 -14.37 17.41 13.43
CA GLU A 375 -14.90 16.39 14.35
C GLU A 375 -14.39 14.99 13.97
N GLU A 376 -14.40 14.63 12.68
CA GLU A 376 -13.84 13.37 12.18
C GLU A 376 -12.33 13.27 12.40
N ASN A 377 -11.58 14.34 12.15
CA ASN A 377 -10.14 14.39 12.37
C ASN A 377 -9.80 14.26 13.86
N GLN A 378 -10.59 14.85 14.76
CA GLN A 378 -10.42 14.67 16.20
C GLN A 378 -10.68 13.22 16.64
N VAL A 379 -11.74 12.59 16.12
CA VAL A 379 -12.03 11.16 16.38
C VAL A 379 -10.93 10.26 15.82
N ASN A 380 -10.48 10.51 14.59
CA ASN A 380 -9.41 9.73 13.95
C ASN A 380 -8.08 9.91 14.67
N SER A 381 -7.77 11.13 15.12
CA SER A 381 -6.59 11.42 15.93
C SER A 381 -6.62 10.60 17.23
N TYR A 382 -7.75 10.56 17.95
CA TYR A 382 -7.88 9.71 19.14
C TYR A 382 -7.70 8.21 18.84
N LEU A 383 -8.29 7.71 17.75
CA LEU A 383 -8.16 6.31 17.35
C LEU A 383 -6.71 5.94 17.04
N VAL A 384 -5.98 6.79 16.30
CA VAL A 384 -4.60 6.55 15.87
C VAL A 384 -3.58 6.75 17.00
N THR A 385 -3.77 7.74 17.86
CA THR A 385 -2.81 8.08 18.92
C THR A 385 -2.98 7.24 20.17
N GLU A 386 -4.21 6.93 20.57
CA GLU A 386 -4.49 6.25 21.83
C GLU A 386 -5.03 4.82 21.67
N LYS A 387 -6.08 4.61 20.87
CA LYS A 387 -6.81 3.33 20.86
C LYS A 387 -6.07 2.23 20.09
N PHE A 388 -5.77 2.43 18.81
CA PHE A 388 -5.14 1.41 17.97
C PHE A 388 -3.74 1.02 18.44
N PRO A 389 -2.85 1.93 18.90
CA PRO A 389 -1.56 1.52 19.44
C PRO A 389 -1.69 0.63 20.68
N LYS A 390 -2.66 0.90 21.56
CA LYS A 390 -2.94 0.05 22.73
C LYS A 390 -3.40 -1.34 22.32
N GLU A 391 -4.38 -1.43 21.42
CA GLU A 391 -4.89 -2.73 20.92
C GLU A 391 -3.81 -3.51 20.14
N LEU A 392 -3.03 -2.82 19.32
CA LEU A 392 -1.94 -3.41 18.52
C LEU A 392 -0.81 -3.92 19.42
N ASN A 393 -0.43 -3.17 20.46
CA ASN A 393 0.55 -3.65 21.44
C ASN A 393 0.01 -4.85 22.23
N GLN A 394 -1.28 -4.86 22.62
CA GLN A 394 -1.89 -6.02 23.27
C GLN A 394 -1.87 -7.25 22.36
N MET A 395 -2.20 -7.10 21.07
CA MET A 395 -2.14 -8.21 20.11
C MET A 395 -0.71 -8.68 19.84
N LYS A 396 0.26 -7.77 19.72
CA LYS A 396 1.68 -8.12 19.62
C LYS A 396 2.15 -8.91 20.84
N MET A 397 1.75 -8.50 22.05
CA MET A 397 2.10 -9.23 23.27
C MET A 397 1.47 -10.62 23.29
N LYS A 398 0.19 -10.75 22.90
CA LYS A 398 -0.46 -12.07 22.75
C LYS A 398 0.25 -12.96 21.74
N LEU A 399 0.65 -12.39 20.60
CA LEU A 399 1.36 -13.10 19.54
C LEU A 399 2.73 -13.59 20.05
N ARG A 400 3.50 -12.74 20.74
CA ARG A 400 4.75 -13.14 21.40
C ARG A 400 4.53 -14.27 22.40
N TYR A 401 3.47 -14.23 23.20
CA TYR A 401 3.14 -15.34 24.12
C TYR A 401 2.81 -16.63 23.36
N TYR A 402 2.08 -16.56 22.26
CA TYR A 402 1.80 -17.74 21.44
C TYR A 402 3.05 -18.29 20.75
N GLU A 403 3.93 -17.42 20.25
CA GLU A 403 5.23 -17.82 19.70
C GLU A 403 6.11 -18.48 20.77
N GLU A 404 6.19 -17.89 21.96
CA GLU A 404 6.92 -18.46 23.09
C GLU A 404 6.36 -19.82 23.52
N VAL A 405 5.03 -19.99 23.50
CA VAL A 405 4.38 -21.28 23.78
C VAL A 405 4.60 -22.29 22.64
N ALA A 406 4.64 -21.87 21.39
CA ALA A 406 4.85 -22.74 20.23
C ALA A 406 6.31 -23.22 20.10
N THR A 407 7.25 -22.36 20.47
CA THR A 407 8.70 -22.63 20.47
C THR A 407 9.14 -23.44 21.67
N ASN A 408 8.53 -23.21 22.84
CA ASN A 408 8.76 -24.03 24.01
C ASN A 408 8.09 -25.41 23.85
N LYS A 409 8.81 -26.45 24.24
CA LYS A 409 8.30 -27.83 24.29
C LYS A 409 7.04 -27.86 25.15
N ALA A 410 5.98 -28.55 24.70
CA ALA A 410 4.68 -28.59 25.38
C ALA A 410 4.83 -28.74 26.91
N LEU A 411 4.49 -27.69 27.66
CA LEU A 411 4.63 -27.64 29.11
C LEU A 411 3.90 -28.81 29.75
N GLY A 412 4.55 -29.48 30.70
CA GLY A 412 3.95 -30.57 31.44
C GLY A 412 2.78 -30.09 32.31
N GLN A 413 1.82 -30.98 32.60
CA GLN A 413 0.67 -30.67 33.46
C GLN A 413 1.09 -30.20 34.87
N THR A 414 2.26 -30.63 35.33
CA THR A 414 2.92 -30.21 36.57
C THR A 414 3.45 -28.77 36.52
N GLU A 415 4.06 -28.35 35.41
CA GLU A 415 4.55 -26.97 35.24
C GLU A 415 3.39 -25.99 35.14
N LEU A 416 2.33 -26.35 34.42
CA LEU A 416 1.08 -25.57 34.37
C LEU A 416 0.43 -25.44 35.76
N ALA A 417 0.47 -26.49 36.58
CA ALA A 417 0.00 -26.42 37.96
C ALA A 417 0.83 -25.45 38.81
N ASN A 418 2.16 -25.45 38.64
CA ASN A 418 3.06 -24.51 39.32
C ASN A 418 2.80 -23.05 38.91
N TYR A 419 2.61 -22.78 37.61
CA TYR A 419 2.26 -21.43 37.14
C TYR A 419 0.89 -20.99 37.67
N ARG A 420 -0.11 -21.88 37.69
CA ARG A 420 -1.42 -21.57 38.29
C ARG A 420 -1.32 -21.27 39.78
N ALA A 421 -0.52 -22.02 40.53
CA ALA A 421 -0.25 -21.76 41.94
C ALA A 421 0.40 -20.39 42.14
N LYS A 422 1.42 -20.06 41.33
CA LYS A 422 2.11 -18.76 41.37
C LYS A 422 1.19 -17.59 41.02
N ILE A 423 0.31 -17.75 40.03
CA ILE A 423 -0.72 -16.75 39.68
C ILE A 423 -1.69 -16.56 40.84
N SER A 424 -2.13 -17.65 41.48
CA SER A 424 -3.01 -17.57 42.65
C SER A 424 -2.35 -16.86 43.84
N GLU A 425 -1.06 -17.13 44.09
CA GLU A 425 -0.28 -16.46 45.13
C GLU A 425 -0.12 -14.97 44.84
N LEU A 426 0.28 -14.61 43.61
CA LEU A 426 0.41 -13.22 43.20
C LEU A 426 -0.92 -12.46 43.29
N ASN A 427 -2.03 -13.09 42.89
CA ASN A 427 -3.36 -12.50 43.04
C ASN A 427 -3.73 -12.29 44.52
N SER A 428 -3.37 -13.22 45.41
CA SER A 428 -3.54 -13.04 46.86
C SER A 428 -2.72 -11.86 47.39
N VAL A 429 -1.48 -11.72 46.94
CA VAL A 429 -0.59 -10.61 47.30
C VAL A 429 -1.14 -9.27 46.78
N ILE A 430 -1.60 -9.22 45.53
CA ILE A 430 -2.24 -8.05 44.93
C ILE A 430 -3.50 -7.66 45.72
N ASN A 431 -4.35 -8.63 46.07
CA ASN A 431 -5.54 -8.38 46.89
C ASN A 431 -5.19 -7.83 48.27
N LYS A 432 -4.16 -8.36 48.94
CA LYS A 432 -3.64 -7.82 50.20
C LYS A 432 -3.11 -6.39 50.06
N PHE A 433 -2.43 -6.07 48.96
CA PHE A 433 -2.01 -4.70 48.67
C PHE A 433 -3.19 -3.77 48.38
N HIS A 434 -4.21 -4.27 47.68
CA HIS A 434 -5.46 -3.53 47.46
C HIS A 434 -6.19 -3.25 48.78
N GLU A 435 -6.31 -4.23 49.67
CA GLU A 435 -6.90 -4.06 51.01
C GLU A 435 -6.13 -3.05 51.85
N LYS A 436 -4.79 -3.18 51.90
CA LYS A 436 -3.92 -2.20 52.57
C LYS A 436 -4.08 -0.79 52.00
N ARG A 437 -4.20 -0.65 50.68
CA ARG A 437 -4.42 0.65 50.01
C ARG A 437 -5.80 1.22 50.30
N VAL A 438 -6.82 0.40 50.46
CA VAL A 438 -8.18 0.84 50.82
C VAL A 438 -8.25 1.27 52.29
N LEU A 439 -7.52 0.57 53.18
CA LEU A 439 -7.41 0.88 54.61
C LEU A 439 -6.55 2.11 54.90
N ALA A 440 -5.52 2.39 54.09
CA ALA A 440 -4.62 3.54 54.22
C ALA A 440 -5.18 4.86 53.63
N LYS A 441 -6.50 4.99 53.45
CA LYS A 441 -7.14 6.24 53.03
C LYS A 441 -7.06 7.29 54.14
N ASP A 442 -5.92 7.96 54.25
CA ASP A 442 -5.81 9.23 54.97
C ASP A 442 -6.55 10.32 54.16
N PRO A 443 -7.61 10.96 54.70
CA PRO A 443 -8.44 11.90 53.95
C PRO A 443 -7.74 13.19 53.52
N THR A 444 -6.55 13.48 54.05
CA THR A 444 -5.85 14.76 53.87
C THR A 444 -4.66 14.69 52.90
N ALA A 445 -4.17 13.49 52.55
CA ALA A 445 -2.99 13.32 51.69
C ALA A 445 -3.32 13.04 50.21
N ASP A 446 -4.56 12.67 49.88
CA ASP A 446 -4.90 12.09 48.57
C ASP A 446 -5.87 12.95 47.74
N ASN A 447 -5.64 14.27 47.68
CA ASN A 447 -6.37 15.16 46.75
C ASN A 447 -6.22 14.67 45.29
N LEU A 448 -5.13 13.97 44.96
CA LEU A 448 -4.88 13.34 43.65
C LEU A 448 -5.72 12.08 43.40
N ALA A 449 -6.26 11.39 44.42
CA ALA A 449 -7.14 10.24 44.20
C ALA A 449 -8.47 10.64 43.56
N VAL A 450 -9.03 11.80 43.92
CA VAL A 450 -10.25 12.32 43.31
C VAL A 450 -10.00 12.58 41.82
N PHE A 451 -8.88 13.23 41.47
CA PHE A 451 -8.51 13.46 40.07
C PHE A 451 -8.22 12.16 39.31
N ARG A 452 -7.57 11.18 39.94
CA ARG A 452 -7.36 9.85 39.34
C ARG A 452 -8.68 9.11 39.10
N GLN A 453 -9.61 9.16 40.04
CA GLN A 453 -10.93 8.57 39.89
C GLN A 453 -11.74 9.29 38.80
N GLN A 454 -11.68 10.62 38.75
CA GLN A 454 -12.33 11.41 37.72
C GLN A 454 -11.72 11.13 36.34
N ALA A 455 -10.40 11.04 36.22
CA ALA A 455 -9.71 10.64 34.99
C ALA A 455 -10.10 9.23 34.55
N LEU A 456 -10.23 8.26 35.47
CA LEU A 456 -10.69 6.91 35.17
C LEU A 456 -12.15 6.90 34.68
N ILE A 457 -13.04 7.69 35.30
CA ILE A 457 -14.43 7.81 34.86
C ILE A 457 -14.51 8.43 33.46
N VAL A 458 -13.73 9.48 33.20
CA VAL A 458 -13.65 10.12 31.88
C VAL A 458 -13.07 9.16 30.84
N ALA A 459 -12.00 8.44 31.16
CA ALA A 459 -11.42 7.43 30.27
C ALA A 459 -12.42 6.32 29.94
N ARG A 460 -13.14 5.80 30.95
CA ARG A 460 -14.18 4.78 30.75
C ARG A 460 -15.34 5.29 29.90
N ARG A 461 -15.78 6.54 30.10
CA ARG A 461 -16.80 7.18 29.24
C ARG A 461 -16.29 7.34 27.80
N LYS A 462 -15.04 7.76 27.61
CA LYS A 462 -14.41 7.90 26.28
C LYS A 462 -14.35 6.54 25.56
N GLU A 463 -13.99 5.49 26.29
CA GLU A 463 -13.96 4.11 25.79
C GLU A 463 -15.36 3.60 25.42
N GLN A 464 -16.35 3.75 26.31
CA GLN A 464 -17.74 3.38 26.04
C GLN A 464 -18.34 4.13 24.85
N SER A 465 -18.07 5.43 24.72
CA SER A 465 -18.51 6.22 23.57
C SER A 465 -17.83 5.76 22.28
N ALA A 466 -16.54 5.41 22.32
CA ALA A 466 -15.82 4.86 21.18
C ALA A 466 -16.35 3.48 20.77
N GLU A 467 -16.67 2.61 21.74
CA GLU A 467 -17.31 1.32 21.49
C GLU A 467 -18.70 1.49 20.86
N ARG A 468 -19.52 2.38 21.42
CA ARG A 468 -20.84 2.71 20.86
C ARG A 468 -20.73 3.25 19.44
N LEU A 469 -19.76 4.12 19.17
CA LEU A 469 -19.49 4.63 17.82
C LEU A 469 -19.05 3.51 16.87
N THR A 470 -18.23 2.56 17.31
CA THR A 470 -17.88 1.38 16.49
C THR A 470 -19.09 0.47 16.24
N GLN A 471 -19.97 0.28 17.22
CA GLN A 471 -21.20 -0.50 17.06
C GLN A 471 -22.15 0.16 16.08
N LEU A 472 -22.40 1.46 16.21
CA LEU A 472 -23.25 2.22 15.28
C LEU A 472 -22.66 2.26 13.87
N ARG A 473 -21.34 2.38 13.73
CA ARG A 473 -20.67 2.26 12.42
C ARG A 473 -20.88 0.87 11.83
N ALA A 474 -20.72 -0.20 12.62
CA ALA A 474 -20.95 -1.57 12.15
C ALA A 474 -22.42 -1.84 11.79
N GLU A 475 -23.36 -1.28 12.55
CA GLU A 475 -24.79 -1.36 12.26
C GLU A 475 -25.14 -0.59 10.98
N ASN A 476 -24.59 0.62 10.79
CA ASN A 476 -24.76 1.38 9.56
C ASN A 476 -24.16 0.63 8.36
N ASP A 477 -22.96 0.04 8.51
CA ASP A 477 -22.34 -0.78 7.46
C ASP A 477 -23.17 -2.03 7.16
N ALA A 478 -23.80 -2.64 8.17
CA ALA A 478 -24.68 -3.80 7.99
C ALA A 478 -25.99 -3.41 7.28
N LEU A 479 -26.58 -2.28 7.65
CA LEU A 479 -27.76 -1.72 6.99
C LEU A 479 -27.43 -1.32 5.56
N GLU A 480 -26.30 -0.67 5.29
CA GLU A 480 -25.84 -0.35 3.94
C GLU A 480 -25.58 -1.60 3.10
N LYS A 481 -25.01 -2.67 3.69
CA LYS A 481 -24.90 -3.97 3.01
C LYS A 481 -26.27 -4.58 2.72
N GLN A 482 -27.25 -4.42 3.61
CA GLN A 482 -28.63 -4.83 3.34
C GLN A 482 -29.25 -3.98 2.23
N PHE A 483 -29.10 -2.65 2.28
CA PHE A 483 -29.57 -1.72 1.25
C PHE A 483 -28.93 -1.99 -0.12
N GLY A 484 -27.61 -2.23 -0.15
CA GLY A 484 -26.86 -2.60 -1.36
C GLY A 484 -27.21 -3.99 -1.89
N ARG A 485 -27.69 -4.92 -1.04
CA ARG A 485 -28.25 -6.21 -1.47
C ARG A 485 -29.70 -6.10 -1.93
N THR A 486 -30.50 -5.22 -1.31
CA THR A 486 -31.90 -4.95 -1.70
C THR A 486 -32.03 -3.98 -2.86
N LEU A 487 -30.97 -3.25 -3.22
CA LEU A 487 -30.77 -2.60 -4.51
C LEU A 487 -30.26 -3.67 -5.48
N PRO A 488 -31.13 -4.38 -6.20
CA PRO A 488 -30.67 -5.36 -7.16
C PRO A 488 -30.21 -4.57 -8.38
N MET A 489 -28.89 -4.42 -8.60
CA MET A 489 -28.35 -4.13 -9.95
C MET A 489 -29.15 -3.09 -10.76
N GLY A 490 -29.53 -1.99 -10.11
CA GLY A 490 -30.50 -1.06 -10.65
C GLY A 490 -30.44 0.25 -9.87
N HIS A 491 -30.16 1.33 -10.58
CA HIS A 491 -30.40 2.71 -10.19
C HIS A 491 -29.33 3.57 -9.51
N SER A 492 -28.03 3.23 -9.55
CA SER A 492 -27.02 4.31 -9.52
C SER A 492 -25.66 3.90 -10.07
N GLY A 493 -25.30 4.41 -11.26
CA GLY A 493 -23.90 4.72 -11.58
C GLY A 493 -23.10 3.77 -12.49
N SER A 494 -23.68 2.82 -13.23
CA SER A 494 -22.96 2.12 -14.30
C SER A 494 -23.66 2.21 -15.65
N SER A 495 -23.38 3.30 -16.35
CA SER A 495 -23.83 3.59 -17.71
C SER A 495 -23.04 2.84 -18.78
N SER A 496 -22.61 1.57 -18.59
CA SER A 496 -21.83 0.92 -19.66
C SER A 496 -21.85 -0.60 -19.86
N VAL A 497 -22.63 -1.41 -19.12
CA VAL A 497 -22.53 -2.89 -19.28
C VAL A 497 -23.82 -3.62 -19.69
N ALA A 498 -24.98 -2.96 -19.82
CA ALA A 498 -26.22 -3.68 -20.18
C ALA A 498 -27.02 -3.00 -21.30
N LYS A 499 -26.50 -3.00 -22.54
CA LYS A 499 -27.22 -2.59 -23.76
C LYS A 499 -28.22 -3.66 -24.29
N GLY A 500 -28.68 -4.58 -23.43
CA GLY A 500 -29.55 -5.70 -23.85
C GLY A 500 -30.81 -5.90 -23.01
N SER A 501 -30.96 -5.25 -21.86
CA SER A 501 -32.19 -5.34 -21.07
C SER A 501 -33.12 -4.21 -21.45
N SER A 502 -34.31 -4.57 -21.96
CA SER A 502 -35.41 -3.66 -22.26
C SER A 502 -35.59 -2.64 -21.13
N HIS A 503 -35.27 -1.37 -21.42
CA HIS A 503 -35.58 -0.27 -20.53
C HIS A 503 -37.10 -0.15 -20.44
N VAL A 504 -37.67 -0.58 -19.31
CA VAL A 504 -39.09 -0.39 -18.99
C VAL A 504 -39.20 1.00 -18.34
N PRO A 505 -39.81 2.00 -19.01
CA PRO A 505 -39.99 3.31 -18.40
C PRO A 505 -40.97 3.16 -17.23
N GLU A 506 -40.61 3.67 -16.06
CA GLU A 506 -41.46 3.71 -14.86
C GLU A 506 -41.90 5.15 -14.55
N GLY A 507 -43.08 5.32 -13.94
CA GLY A 507 -43.59 6.61 -13.48
C GLY A 507 -43.94 7.61 -14.59
N GLU A 508 -43.37 8.83 -14.52
CA GLU A 508 -43.70 9.91 -15.48
C GLU A 508 -43.30 9.58 -16.91
N GLU A 509 -42.20 8.87 -17.12
CA GLU A 509 -41.75 8.51 -18.47
C GLU A 509 -42.70 7.50 -19.12
N PHE A 510 -43.26 6.56 -18.34
CA PHE A 510 -44.32 5.67 -18.81
C PHE A 510 -45.57 6.45 -19.22
N GLN A 511 -45.97 7.41 -18.39
CA GLN A 511 -47.14 8.25 -18.67
C GLN A 511 -46.94 9.07 -19.95
N ARG A 512 -45.76 9.66 -20.15
CA ARG A 512 -45.38 10.37 -21.39
C ARG A 512 -45.37 9.43 -22.59
N TYR A 513 -44.84 8.22 -22.45
CA TYR A 513 -44.82 7.21 -23.49
C TYR A 513 -46.23 6.74 -23.88
N VAL A 514 -47.09 6.48 -22.90
CA VAL A 514 -48.52 6.13 -23.12
C VAL A 514 -49.27 7.28 -23.78
N ASN A 515 -49.03 8.53 -23.36
CA ASN A 515 -49.62 9.70 -24.00
C ASN A 515 -49.15 9.89 -25.44
N MET A 516 -47.87 9.62 -25.72
CA MET A 516 -47.31 9.64 -27.07
C MET A 516 -47.89 8.52 -27.95
N LEU A 517 -48.14 7.33 -27.38
CA LEU A 517 -48.83 6.25 -28.10
C LEU A 517 -50.29 6.59 -28.39
N ARG A 518 -51.00 7.20 -27.43
CA ARG A 518 -52.38 7.68 -27.65
C ARG A 518 -52.44 8.76 -28.72
N SER A 519 -51.50 9.72 -28.70
CA SER A 519 -51.45 10.77 -29.73
C SER A 519 -51.14 10.19 -31.11
N LYS A 520 -50.18 9.26 -31.22
CA LYS A 520 -49.88 8.54 -32.48
C LYS A 520 -51.07 7.71 -32.97
N SER A 521 -51.76 6.99 -32.08
CA SER A 521 -52.97 6.23 -32.42
C SER A 521 -54.09 7.14 -32.94
N ASN A 522 -54.29 8.30 -32.31
CA ASN A 522 -55.27 9.28 -32.78
C ASN A 522 -54.88 9.89 -34.12
N ALA A 523 -53.59 10.19 -34.34
CA ALA A 523 -53.08 10.69 -35.61
C ALA A 523 -53.27 9.65 -36.74
N TYR A 524 -52.99 8.38 -36.46
CA TYR A 524 -53.23 7.29 -37.41
C TYR A 524 -54.72 7.18 -37.78
N LYS A 525 -55.63 7.22 -36.80
CA LYS A 525 -57.07 7.16 -37.06
C LYS A 525 -57.54 8.33 -37.93
N ARG A 526 -57.06 9.55 -37.68
CA ARG A 526 -57.38 10.73 -38.52
C ARG A 526 -56.87 10.58 -39.95
N LYS A 527 -55.60 10.19 -40.12
CA LYS A 527 -55.02 9.99 -41.45
C LYS A 527 -55.71 8.87 -42.23
N ARG A 528 -56.14 7.81 -41.55
CA ARG A 528 -56.94 6.75 -42.15
C ARG A 528 -58.32 7.24 -42.59
N GLN A 529 -58.95 8.12 -41.83
CA GLN A 529 -60.23 8.74 -42.22
C GLN A 529 -60.04 9.65 -43.44
N GLU A 530 -59.02 10.53 -43.43
CA GLU A 530 -58.70 11.40 -44.59
C GLU A 530 -58.48 10.58 -45.88
N ILE A 531 -57.80 9.43 -45.79
CA ILE A 531 -57.61 8.53 -46.93
C ILE A 531 -58.93 7.93 -47.40
N ASN A 532 -59.81 7.53 -46.48
CA ASN A 532 -61.12 6.99 -46.84
C ASN A 532 -61.99 8.05 -47.52
N ASP A 533 -61.99 9.28 -47.01
CA ASP A 533 -62.75 10.40 -47.56
C ASP A 533 -62.26 10.75 -48.98
N MET A 534 -60.93 10.86 -49.19
CA MET A 534 -60.38 11.06 -50.54
C MET A 534 -60.68 9.90 -51.49
N THR A 535 -60.73 8.66 -50.99
CA THR A 535 -61.09 7.50 -51.81
C THR A 535 -62.56 7.55 -52.24
N ALA A 536 -63.45 7.98 -51.35
CA ALA A 536 -64.86 8.16 -51.65
C ALA A 536 -65.08 9.32 -52.64
N GLU A 537 -64.38 10.44 -52.47
CA GLU A 537 -64.41 11.55 -53.42
C GLU A 537 -63.92 11.12 -54.81
N LEU A 538 -62.83 10.33 -54.88
CA LEU A 538 -62.31 9.83 -56.15
C LEU A 538 -63.31 8.89 -56.85
N GLN A 539 -64.05 8.09 -56.09
CA GLN A 539 -65.13 7.25 -56.65
C GLN A 539 -66.30 8.09 -57.17
N LEU A 540 -66.70 9.15 -56.44
CA LEU A 540 -67.71 10.09 -56.91
C LEU A 540 -67.26 10.80 -58.17
N LEU A 541 -66.01 11.26 -58.22
CA LEU A 541 -65.41 11.94 -59.37
C LEU A 541 -65.38 11.05 -60.61
N LYS A 542 -64.97 9.78 -60.46
CA LYS A 542 -65.01 8.80 -61.55
C LYS A 542 -66.42 8.59 -62.07
N ARG A 543 -67.40 8.50 -61.19
CA ARG A 543 -68.81 8.37 -61.59
C ARG A 543 -69.31 9.62 -62.31
N THR A 544 -68.94 10.81 -61.85
CA THR A 544 -69.31 12.05 -62.55
C THR A 544 -68.60 12.18 -63.90
N GLU A 545 -67.35 11.74 -64.02
CA GLU A 545 -66.61 11.72 -65.28
C GLU A 545 -67.27 10.77 -66.29
N GLU A 546 -67.70 9.58 -65.84
CA GLU A 546 -68.44 8.63 -66.67
C GLU A 546 -69.77 9.21 -67.16
N LEU A 547 -70.56 9.83 -66.27
CA LEU A 547 -71.83 10.48 -66.63
C LEU A 547 -71.62 11.63 -67.62
N LEU A 548 -70.58 12.46 -67.43
CA LEU A 548 -70.27 13.57 -68.34
C LEU A 548 -69.80 13.06 -69.71
N LYS A 549 -68.99 12.00 -69.77
CA LYS A 549 -68.60 11.38 -71.04
C LYS A 549 -69.82 10.83 -71.79
N GLU A 550 -70.75 10.22 -71.06
CA GLU A 550 -71.99 9.71 -71.63
C GLU A 550 -72.87 10.86 -72.19
N GLU A 551 -73.03 11.95 -71.44
CA GLU A 551 -73.73 13.17 -71.90
C GLU A 551 -73.05 13.80 -73.13
N VAL A 552 -71.71 13.88 -73.15
CA VAL A 552 -70.95 14.42 -74.30
C VAL A 552 -71.12 13.55 -75.54
N GLU A 553 -71.09 12.22 -75.41
CA GLU A 553 -71.35 11.32 -76.54
C GLU A 553 -72.82 11.40 -77.01
N GLN A 554 -73.77 11.57 -76.08
CA GLN A 554 -75.17 11.83 -76.43
C GLN A 554 -75.34 13.17 -77.16
N ILE A 555 -74.67 14.24 -76.74
CA ILE A 555 -74.69 15.53 -77.43
C ILE A 555 -74.02 15.42 -78.80
N LYS A 556 -72.85 14.78 -78.91
CA LYS A 556 -72.17 14.56 -80.19
C LYS A 556 -73.02 13.75 -81.16
N SER A 557 -73.68 12.69 -80.70
CA SER A 557 -74.58 11.89 -81.54
C SER A 557 -75.84 12.66 -81.95
N ARG A 558 -76.44 13.47 -81.06
CA ARG A 558 -77.55 14.37 -81.41
C ARG A 558 -77.14 15.43 -82.43
N MET A 559 -75.98 16.06 -82.24
CA MET A 559 -75.42 17.05 -83.16
C MET A 559 -75.11 16.42 -84.52
N SER A 560 -74.53 15.23 -84.56
CA SER A 560 -74.28 14.48 -85.81
C SER A 560 -75.58 14.08 -86.53
N MET A 561 -76.63 13.71 -85.78
CA MET A 561 -77.94 13.45 -86.37
C MET A 561 -78.60 14.71 -86.93
N GLU A 562 -78.44 15.86 -86.27
CA GLU A 562 -78.99 17.14 -86.74
C GLU A 562 -78.19 17.69 -87.94
N GLU A 563 -76.87 17.51 -87.95
CA GLU A 563 -76.00 17.76 -89.11
C GLU A 563 -76.42 16.92 -90.33
N ARG A 564 -76.77 15.63 -90.12
CA ARG A 564 -77.30 14.76 -91.18
C ARG A 564 -78.68 15.17 -91.68
N LYS A 565 -79.57 15.67 -90.80
CA LYS A 565 -80.88 16.19 -91.21
C LYS A 565 -80.78 17.48 -92.03
N HIS A 566 -79.76 18.30 -91.76
CA HIS A 566 -79.51 19.53 -92.49
C HIS A 566 -78.56 19.37 -93.69
N GLY A 567 -78.08 18.16 -93.98
CA GLY A 567 -77.32 17.82 -95.19
C GLY A 567 -75.87 18.35 -95.21
N ILE A 568 -75.28 18.64 -94.05
CA ILE A 568 -73.93 19.19 -93.92
C ILE A 568 -73.13 18.30 -92.96
N GLU A 569 -72.15 17.54 -93.46
CA GLU A 569 -71.20 16.79 -92.62
C GLU A 569 -69.95 17.62 -92.36
N GLY A 570 -69.52 17.73 -91.08
CA GLY A 570 -68.19 18.24 -90.70
C GLY A 570 -68.12 19.69 -90.20
N TYR A 571 -69.24 20.41 -90.09
CA TYR A 571 -69.29 21.81 -89.66
C TYR A 571 -68.85 22.03 -88.21
N PHE A 572 -69.26 21.18 -87.28
CA PHE A 572 -68.89 21.29 -85.86
C PHE A 572 -67.37 21.19 -85.61
N SER A 573 -66.69 20.22 -86.27
CA SER A 573 -65.24 20.03 -86.13
C SER A 573 -64.41 21.22 -86.65
N THR A 574 -64.94 21.94 -87.64
CA THR A 574 -64.28 23.13 -88.19
C THR A 574 -64.50 24.39 -87.34
N GLN A 575 -65.59 24.46 -86.57
CA GLN A 575 -65.88 25.58 -85.68
C GLN A 575 -65.13 25.48 -84.33
N GLU A 576 -65.02 24.29 -83.75
CA GLU A 576 -64.22 24.02 -82.55
C GLU A 576 -62.74 24.43 -82.76
N ARG A 577 -62.19 24.13 -83.94
CA ARG A 577 -60.83 24.50 -84.32
C ARG A 577 -60.63 26.00 -84.58
N LEU A 578 -61.69 26.73 -84.88
CA LEU A 578 -61.67 28.18 -85.14
C LEU A 578 -61.80 28.99 -83.84
N GLU A 579 -62.53 28.48 -82.85
CA GLU A 579 -62.62 29.06 -81.49
C GLU A 579 -61.32 28.89 -80.70
N GLU A 580 -60.66 27.72 -80.78
CA GLU A 580 -59.33 27.51 -80.17
C GLU A 580 -58.24 28.44 -80.78
N LEU A 581 -58.31 28.73 -82.08
CA LEU A 581 -57.38 29.65 -82.74
C LEU A 581 -57.65 31.14 -82.44
N SER A 582 -58.87 31.48 -82.03
CA SER A 582 -59.27 32.83 -81.66
C SER A 582 -58.85 33.19 -80.22
N THR A 583 -59.00 32.24 -79.28
CA THR A 583 -58.60 32.42 -77.87
C THR A 583 -57.07 32.53 -77.72
N LEU A 584 -56.32 31.71 -78.45
CA LEU A 584 -54.84 31.74 -78.45
C LEU A 584 -54.26 33.04 -79.02
N LYS A 585 -54.95 33.74 -79.93
CA LYS A 585 -54.47 35.00 -80.52
C LYS A 585 -54.76 36.21 -79.62
N MET A 586 -55.88 36.18 -78.90
CA MET A 586 -56.27 37.23 -77.96
C MET A 586 -55.38 37.25 -76.70
N GLU A 587 -54.98 36.08 -76.18
CA GLU A 587 -54.02 35.97 -75.07
C GLU A 587 -52.61 36.45 -75.45
N GLN A 588 -52.20 36.33 -76.73
CA GLN A 588 -50.85 36.68 -77.16
C GLN A 588 -50.63 38.19 -77.39
N ASP A 589 -51.69 38.96 -77.72
CA ASP A 589 -51.63 40.40 -77.94
C ASP A 589 -51.78 41.21 -76.62
N GLU A 590 -52.45 40.66 -75.60
CA GLU A 590 -52.54 41.27 -74.26
C GLU A 590 -51.25 41.11 -73.43
N LEU A 591 -50.51 40.00 -73.64
CA LEU A 591 -49.24 39.73 -72.96
C LEU A 591 -48.08 40.59 -73.48
N LYS A 592 -48.05 40.98 -74.76
CA LYS A 592 -46.91 41.73 -75.34
C LYS A 592 -46.94 43.23 -75.01
N GLY A 593 -48.12 43.83 -74.83
CA GLY A 593 -48.27 45.25 -74.50
C GLY A 593 -48.00 45.61 -73.04
N LYS A 594 -48.25 44.69 -72.10
CA LYS A 594 -48.01 44.90 -70.66
C LYS A 594 -46.56 44.62 -70.25
N THR A 595 -45.85 43.73 -70.96
CA THR A 595 -44.48 43.34 -70.56
C THR A 595 -43.40 44.40 -70.77
N LEU A 596 -43.48 45.27 -71.79
CA LEU A 596 -42.32 46.12 -72.15
C LEU A 596 -42.17 47.35 -71.23
N ASP A 597 -43.28 47.97 -70.81
CA ASP A 597 -43.29 49.12 -69.91
C ASP A 597 -43.12 48.71 -68.44
N GLU A 598 -43.66 47.56 -68.05
CA GLU A 598 -43.47 46.99 -66.71
C GLU A 598 -42.02 46.55 -66.49
N ILE A 599 -41.37 45.92 -67.46
CA ILE A 599 -39.96 45.48 -67.33
C ILE A 599 -39.02 46.69 -67.17
N THR A 600 -39.27 47.80 -67.89
CA THR A 600 -38.40 48.99 -67.80
C THR A 600 -38.57 49.71 -66.44
N ALA A 601 -39.80 49.79 -65.91
CA ALA A 601 -40.07 50.31 -64.57
C ALA A 601 -39.53 49.38 -63.46
N LEU A 602 -39.63 48.06 -63.65
CA LEU A 602 -39.04 47.06 -62.75
C LEU A 602 -37.53 47.16 -62.72
N ILE A 603 -36.84 47.34 -63.84
CA ILE A 603 -35.38 47.48 -63.87
C ILE A 603 -34.92 48.75 -63.13
N LYS A 604 -35.64 49.87 -63.29
CA LYS A 604 -35.32 51.12 -62.57
C LYS A 604 -35.54 50.99 -61.07
N THR A 605 -36.65 50.38 -60.65
CA THR A 605 -36.95 50.13 -59.23
C THR A 605 -36.04 49.05 -58.63
N LEU A 606 -35.65 48.03 -59.39
CA LEU A 606 -34.66 47.02 -59.01
C LEU A 606 -33.28 47.64 -58.82
N ASN A 607 -32.80 48.45 -59.75
CA ASN A 607 -31.48 49.10 -59.60
C ASN A 607 -31.46 50.08 -58.42
N GLY A 608 -32.55 50.83 -58.19
CA GLY A 608 -32.69 51.66 -56.98
C GLY A 608 -32.69 50.84 -55.69
N ARG A 609 -33.46 49.74 -55.65
CA ARG A 609 -33.48 48.81 -54.50
C ARG A 609 -32.16 48.09 -54.29
N ILE A 610 -31.47 47.68 -55.35
CA ILE A 610 -30.14 47.07 -55.29
C ILE A 610 -29.14 48.07 -54.71
N SER A 611 -29.17 49.32 -55.14
CA SER A 611 -28.28 50.36 -54.61
C SER A 611 -28.58 50.69 -53.14
N SER A 612 -29.86 50.80 -52.75
CA SER A 612 -30.27 51.00 -51.36
C SER A 612 -29.89 49.80 -50.48
N LYS A 613 -30.16 48.56 -50.93
CA LYS A 613 -29.76 47.35 -50.21
C LYS A 613 -28.25 47.19 -50.12
N LYS A 614 -27.48 47.64 -51.12
CA LYS A 614 -26.02 47.63 -51.08
C LYS A 614 -25.48 48.64 -50.05
N ALA A 615 -26.09 49.81 -49.93
CA ALA A 615 -25.76 50.79 -48.90
C ALA A 615 -26.14 50.32 -47.49
N GLU A 616 -27.25 49.58 -47.33
CA GLU A 616 -27.62 48.92 -46.07
C GLU A 616 -26.71 47.72 -45.74
N LEU A 617 -26.24 46.99 -46.77
CA LEU A 617 -25.38 45.81 -46.61
C LEU A 617 -23.93 46.18 -46.28
N ASP A 618 -23.40 47.31 -46.77
CA ASP A 618 -22.02 47.72 -46.51
C ASP A 618 -21.63 47.82 -45.02
N PRO A 619 -22.42 48.44 -44.12
CA PRO A 619 -22.13 48.42 -42.68
C PRO A 619 -22.26 47.01 -42.08
N ILE A 620 -23.26 46.23 -42.49
CA ILE A 620 -23.40 44.82 -42.07
C ILE A 620 -22.19 44.00 -42.53
N LEU A 621 -21.66 44.25 -43.72
CA LEU A 621 -20.47 43.57 -44.25
C LEU A 621 -19.21 43.94 -43.46
N LYS A 622 -19.12 45.19 -42.99
CA LYS A 622 -18.04 45.65 -42.09
C LYS A 622 -18.10 44.99 -40.72
N GLU A 623 -19.29 44.67 -40.20
CA GLU A 623 -19.47 43.90 -38.95
C GLU A 623 -19.28 42.38 -39.16
N VAL A 624 -19.72 41.84 -40.29
CA VAL A 624 -19.64 40.40 -40.60
C VAL A 624 -18.22 39.95 -40.89
N LYS A 625 -17.36 40.79 -41.49
CA LYS A 625 -15.95 40.45 -41.75
C LYS A 625 -15.16 40.05 -40.48
N PRO A 626 -15.12 40.84 -39.39
CA PRO A 626 -14.44 40.45 -38.16
C PRO A 626 -15.14 39.27 -37.46
N LEU A 627 -16.48 39.17 -37.53
CA LEU A 627 -17.20 38.01 -37.00
C LEU A 627 -16.83 36.71 -37.74
N ARG A 628 -16.66 36.74 -39.07
CA ARG A 628 -16.17 35.59 -39.85
C ARG A 628 -14.74 35.21 -39.46
N ALA A 629 -13.86 36.18 -39.22
CA ALA A 629 -12.52 35.92 -38.71
C ALA A 629 -12.57 35.24 -37.33
N LYS A 630 -13.41 35.76 -36.41
CA LYS A 630 -13.60 35.18 -35.07
C LYS A 630 -14.21 33.77 -35.12
N VAL A 631 -15.14 33.51 -36.03
CA VAL A 631 -15.69 32.16 -36.26
C VAL A 631 -14.62 31.23 -36.79
N GLN A 632 -13.72 31.70 -37.66
CA GLN A 632 -12.61 30.90 -38.16
C GLN A 632 -11.59 30.58 -37.05
N GLU A 633 -11.25 31.54 -36.21
CA GLU A 633 -10.39 31.32 -35.02
C GLU A 633 -11.03 30.31 -34.06
N LEU A 634 -12.31 30.48 -33.72
CA LEU A 634 -13.04 29.55 -32.86
C LEU A 634 -13.15 28.14 -33.48
N ARG A 635 -13.28 28.04 -34.81
CA ARG A 635 -13.24 26.74 -35.51
C ARG A 635 -11.88 26.08 -35.38
N ASN A 636 -10.80 26.83 -35.57
CA ASN A 636 -9.45 26.30 -35.42
C ASN A 636 -9.19 25.86 -33.97
N GLU A 637 -9.64 26.63 -32.98
CA GLU A 637 -9.57 26.23 -31.56
C GLU A 637 -10.41 24.98 -31.27
N TYR A 638 -11.62 24.91 -31.82
CA TYR A 638 -12.50 23.74 -31.70
C TYR A 638 -11.86 22.50 -32.32
N GLU A 639 -11.29 22.60 -33.53
CA GLU A 639 -10.59 21.50 -34.18
C GLU A 639 -9.36 21.05 -33.39
N ALA A 640 -8.59 21.99 -32.82
CA ALA A 640 -7.46 21.66 -31.97
C ALA A 640 -7.89 20.95 -30.67
N LYS A 641 -8.96 21.43 -30.01
CA LYS A 641 -9.52 20.78 -28.81
C LYS A 641 -10.15 19.43 -29.13
N LYS A 642 -10.84 19.32 -30.27
CA LYS A 642 -11.43 18.07 -30.76
C LYS A 642 -10.35 17.04 -31.05
N SER A 643 -9.27 17.43 -31.74
CA SER A 643 -8.13 16.54 -31.99
C SER A 643 -7.51 16.00 -30.70
N LYS A 644 -7.34 16.86 -29.69
CA LYS A 644 -6.87 16.44 -28.35
C LYS A 644 -7.86 15.49 -27.66
N TYR A 645 -9.16 15.78 -27.74
CA TYR A 645 -10.21 14.94 -27.18
C TYR A 645 -10.25 13.57 -27.88
N ASP A 646 -10.20 13.54 -29.21
CA ASP A 646 -10.23 12.32 -30.01
C ASP A 646 -9.00 11.44 -29.70
N ALA A 647 -7.82 12.05 -29.55
CA ALA A 647 -6.60 11.34 -29.14
C ALA A 647 -6.71 10.76 -27.72
N LEU A 648 -7.25 11.53 -26.77
CA LEU A 648 -7.49 11.06 -25.40
C LEU A 648 -8.54 9.94 -25.37
N ASN A 649 -9.62 10.07 -26.15
CA ASN A 649 -10.68 9.09 -26.25
C ASN A 649 -10.17 7.78 -26.87
N ALA A 650 -9.34 7.84 -27.91
CA ALA A 650 -8.71 6.66 -28.49
C ALA A 650 -7.81 5.92 -27.48
N ASN A 651 -7.08 6.65 -26.64
CA ASN A 651 -6.28 6.05 -25.55
C ASN A 651 -7.16 5.40 -24.47
N PHE A 652 -8.31 6.01 -24.14
CA PHE A 652 -9.25 5.40 -23.20
C PHE A 652 -9.98 4.20 -23.79
N GLU A 653 -10.34 4.22 -25.08
CA GLU A 653 -10.95 3.09 -25.77
C GLU A 653 -10.00 1.90 -25.87
N SER A 654 -8.70 2.13 -26.13
CA SER A 654 -7.71 1.06 -26.13
C SER A 654 -7.53 0.45 -24.73
N SER A 655 -7.40 1.30 -23.70
CA SER A 655 -7.30 0.86 -22.30
C SER A 655 -8.56 0.12 -21.82
N ARG A 656 -9.73 0.58 -22.25
CA ARG A 656 -11.01 -0.09 -21.97
C ARG A 656 -11.06 -1.45 -22.66
N SER A 657 -10.63 -1.56 -23.91
CA SER A 657 -10.61 -2.82 -24.66
C SER A 657 -9.68 -3.86 -24.02
N THR A 658 -8.50 -3.45 -23.54
CA THR A 658 -7.58 -4.34 -22.80
C THR A 658 -8.19 -4.80 -21.49
N LEU A 659 -8.77 -3.89 -20.71
CA LEU A 659 -9.48 -4.22 -19.46
C LEU A 659 -10.68 -5.15 -19.69
N GLU A 660 -11.48 -4.92 -20.74
CA GLU A 660 -12.58 -5.82 -21.11
C GLU A 660 -12.10 -7.21 -21.53
N SER A 661 -10.92 -7.31 -22.17
CA SER A 661 -10.29 -8.58 -22.48
C SER A 661 -9.80 -9.31 -21.23
N GLU A 662 -9.16 -8.61 -20.30
CA GLU A 662 -8.69 -9.19 -19.02
C GLU A 662 -9.86 -9.66 -18.16
N VAL A 663 -10.93 -8.86 -18.05
CA VAL A 663 -12.15 -9.24 -17.33
C VAL A 663 -12.80 -10.48 -17.94
N ARG A 664 -12.86 -10.59 -19.27
CA ARG A 664 -13.32 -11.83 -19.92
C ARG A 664 -12.44 -13.03 -19.58
N GLY A 665 -11.12 -12.86 -19.59
CA GLY A 665 -10.17 -13.89 -19.16
C GLY A 665 -10.44 -14.35 -17.72
N PHE A 666 -10.65 -13.42 -16.79
CA PHE A 666 -10.98 -13.76 -15.40
C PHE A 666 -12.32 -14.51 -15.27
N TYR A 667 -13.34 -14.16 -16.05
CA TYR A 667 -14.61 -14.90 -16.06
C TYR A 667 -14.44 -16.33 -16.59
N GLU A 668 -13.63 -16.52 -17.65
CA GLU A 668 -13.32 -17.84 -18.20
C GLU A 668 -12.54 -18.70 -17.20
N GLU A 669 -11.55 -18.10 -16.52
CA GLU A 669 -10.80 -18.76 -15.45
C GLU A 669 -11.71 -19.13 -14.27
N GLN A 670 -12.56 -18.21 -13.82
CA GLN A 670 -13.52 -18.48 -12.75
C GLN A 670 -14.43 -19.67 -13.12
N TYR A 671 -15.00 -19.66 -14.32
CA TYR A 671 -15.85 -20.74 -14.80
C TYR A 671 -15.10 -22.08 -14.85
N ALA A 672 -13.86 -22.08 -15.34
CA ALA A 672 -13.03 -23.28 -15.36
C ALA A 672 -12.74 -23.82 -13.95
N GLN A 673 -12.44 -22.94 -12.99
CA GLN A 673 -12.21 -23.33 -11.59
C GLN A 673 -13.49 -23.83 -10.91
N GLU A 674 -14.64 -23.21 -11.14
CA GLU A 674 -15.94 -23.67 -10.63
C GLU A 674 -16.28 -25.07 -11.17
N SER A 675 -16.11 -25.28 -12.48
CA SER A 675 -16.31 -26.59 -13.12
C SER A 675 -15.38 -27.66 -12.51
N ARG A 676 -14.10 -27.33 -12.31
CA ARG A 676 -13.14 -28.21 -11.65
C ARG A 676 -13.52 -28.51 -10.21
N PHE A 677 -13.95 -27.51 -9.46
CA PHE A 677 -14.44 -27.66 -8.09
C PHE A 677 -15.64 -28.60 -8.01
N HIS A 678 -16.63 -28.43 -8.87
CA HIS A 678 -17.81 -29.30 -8.90
C HIS A 678 -17.44 -30.75 -9.27
N THR A 679 -16.52 -30.93 -10.22
CA THR A 679 -16.01 -32.26 -10.60
C THR A 679 -15.29 -32.94 -9.43
N LEU A 680 -14.39 -32.21 -8.75
CA LEU A 680 -13.68 -32.72 -7.57
C LEU A 680 -14.63 -33.03 -6.41
N LYS A 681 -15.63 -32.18 -6.18
CA LYS A 681 -16.66 -32.42 -5.16
C LYS A 681 -17.46 -33.68 -5.44
N ALA A 682 -17.83 -33.93 -6.70
CA ALA A 682 -18.49 -35.17 -7.11
C ALA A 682 -17.60 -36.39 -6.88
N GLN A 683 -16.31 -36.32 -7.25
CA GLN A 683 -15.34 -37.38 -6.99
C GLN A 683 -15.16 -37.64 -5.49
N MET A 684 -15.10 -36.59 -4.67
CA MET A 684 -15.00 -36.71 -3.21
C MET A 684 -16.22 -37.42 -2.61
N LEU A 685 -17.43 -37.10 -3.08
CA LEU A 685 -18.65 -37.79 -2.66
C LEU A 685 -18.65 -39.27 -3.06
N ILE A 686 -18.24 -39.58 -4.29
CA ILE A 686 -18.09 -40.96 -4.76
C ILE A 686 -17.10 -41.71 -3.87
N ASN A 687 -15.93 -41.12 -3.60
CA ASN A 687 -14.91 -41.73 -2.74
C ASN A 687 -15.39 -41.91 -1.30
N ALA A 688 -16.16 -40.97 -0.75
CA ALA A 688 -16.75 -41.10 0.58
C ALA A 688 -17.75 -42.27 0.66
N VAL A 689 -18.57 -42.45 -0.38
CA VAL A 689 -19.50 -43.60 -0.47
C VAL A 689 -18.71 -44.91 -0.62
N LEU A 690 -17.66 -44.94 -1.44
CA LEU A 690 -16.80 -46.12 -1.60
C LEU A 690 -16.08 -46.48 -0.31
N LEU A 691 -15.58 -45.48 0.43
CA LEU A 691 -14.89 -45.68 1.71
C LEU A 691 -15.88 -46.15 2.79
N LYS A 692 -17.08 -45.58 2.85
CA LYS A 692 -18.15 -46.07 3.72
C LYS A 692 -18.50 -47.53 3.38
N ARG A 693 -18.65 -47.85 2.09
CA ARG A 693 -18.90 -49.22 1.64
C ARG A 693 -17.79 -50.19 2.06
N ALA A 694 -16.53 -49.79 1.93
CA ALA A 694 -15.37 -50.60 2.36
C ALA A 694 -15.35 -50.80 3.89
N ASN A 695 -15.69 -49.76 4.66
CA ASN A 695 -15.79 -49.83 6.12
C ASN A 695 -16.96 -50.73 6.57
N ASP A 696 -18.12 -50.61 5.92
CA ASP A 696 -19.30 -51.44 6.20
C ASP A 696 -19.01 -52.92 5.86
N GLU A 697 -18.27 -53.19 4.77
CA GLU A 697 -17.82 -54.54 4.40
C GLU A 697 -16.80 -55.10 5.39
N THR A 698 -15.84 -54.28 5.83
CA THR A 698 -14.86 -54.66 6.87
C THR A 698 -15.55 -54.94 8.19
N SER A 699 -16.54 -54.13 8.57
CA SER A 699 -17.34 -54.32 9.78
C SER A 699 -18.19 -55.58 9.71
N SER A 700 -18.84 -55.85 8.57
CA SER A 700 -19.61 -57.06 8.33
C SER A 700 -18.75 -58.33 8.28
N TYR A 701 -17.47 -58.20 7.92
CA TYR A 701 -16.50 -59.30 7.97
C TYR A 701 -16.04 -59.61 9.40
N ILE A 702 -15.97 -58.59 10.27
CA ILE A 702 -15.51 -58.72 11.66
C ILE A 702 -16.66 -59.10 12.61
N SER A 703 -17.90 -58.69 12.35
CA SER A 703 -19.04 -59.02 13.21
C SER A 703 -19.47 -60.48 13.02
N ALA A 704 -19.52 -61.25 14.12
CA ALA A 704 -19.96 -62.65 14.14
C ALA A 704 -21.47 -62.85 13.87
N ASP A 705 -22.22 -61.77 13.70
CA ASP A 705 -23.68 -61.78 13.53
C ASP A 705 -24.05 -61.97 12.04
N LYS A 706 -24.57 -63.16 11.71
CA LYS A 706 -24.81 -63.64 10.32
C LYS A 706 -25.97 -62.93 9.58
N ALA A 707 -26.51 -61.84 10.13
CA ALA A 707 -27.70 -61.19 9.59
C ALA A 707 -27.43 -60.42 8.29
N THR A 708 -26.23 -59.86 8.11
CA THR A 708 -25.85 -59.08 6.91
C THR A 708 -24.70 -59.75 6.16
N LYS A 709 -25.02 -60.45 5.07
CA LYS A 709 -24.03 -61.13 4.22
C LYS A 709 -23.16 -60.11 3.48
N SER A 710 -21.84 -60.22 3.63
CA SER A 710 -20.85 -59.39 2.93
C SER A 710 -21.04 -59.43 1.40
N TYR A 711 -20.79 -58.31 0.72
CA TYR A 711 -20.83 -58.22 -0.75
C TYR A 711 -19.96 -59.28 -1.41
N ARG A 712 -18.81 -59.61 -0.82
CA ARG A 712 -17.94 -60.70 -1.27
C ARG A 712 -18.65 -62.06 -1.30
N GLU A 713 -19.44 -62.39 -0.27
CA GLU A 713 -20.20 -63.64 -0.24
C GLU A 713 -21.33 -63.65 -1.28
N GLN A 714 -22.00 -62.52 -1.48
CA GLN A 714 -23.04 -62.38 -2.49
C GLN A 714 -22.47 -62.54 -3.91
N LEU A 715 -21.34 -61.88 -4.19
CA LEU A 715 -20.65 -61.98 -5.47
C LEU A 715 -20.08 -63.38 -5.69
N ASN A 716 -19.48 -64.02 -4.68
CA ASN A 716 -19.02 -65.41 -4.80
C ASN A 716 -20.16 -66.39 -5.04
N LYS A 717 -21.32 -66.18 -4.42
CA LYS A 717 -22.52 -66.98 -4.70
C LYS A 717 -23.02 -66.77 -6.13
N GLN A 718 -22.99 -65.53 -6.62
CA GLN A 718 -23.32 -65.24 -8.02
C GLN A 718 -22.32 -65.92 -8.97
N ILE A 719 -21.02 -65.81 -8.71
CA ILE A 719 -19.96 -66.48 -9.49
C ILE A 719 -20.17 -68.00 -9.51
N SER A 720 -20.42 -68.61 -8.35
CA SER A 720 -20.69 -70.05 -8.28
C SER A 720 -21.96 -70.44 -9.08
N SER A 721 -23.01 -69.61 -9.02
CA SER A 721 -24.23 -69.85 -9.80
C SER A 721 -24.03 -69.70 -11.31
N THR A 722 -23.19 -68.74 -11.74
CA THR A 722 -22.88 -68.53 -13.16
C THR A 722 -21.96 -69.62 -13.69
N GLU A 723 -20.96 -70.06 -12.91
CA GLU A 723 -20.12 -71.22 -13.22
C GLU A 723 -20.94 -72.50 -13.35
N ALA A 724 -21.92 -72.73 -12.46
CA ALA A 724 -22.84 -73.86 -12.58
C ALA A 724 -23.67 -73.80 -13.87
N ARG A 725 -24.16 -72.60 -14.24
CA ARG A 725 -24.85 -72.39 -15.52
C ARG A 725 -23.94 -72.61 -16.72
N ILE A 726 -22.68 -72.19 -16.66
CA ILE A 726 -21.69 -72.41 -17.73
C ILE A 726 -21.45 -73.91 -17.89
N LYS A 727 -21.29 -74.66 -16.79
CA LYS A 727 -21.12 -76.12 -16.82
C LYS A 727 -22.32 -76.82 -17.45
N ALA A 728 -23.54 -76.47 -17.01
CA ALA A 728 -24.78 -77.01 -17.57
C ALA A 728 -24.93 -76.69 -19.07
N ASN A 729 -24.55 -75.49 -19.50
CA ASN A 729 -24.59 -75.11 -20.91
C ASN A 729 -23.53 -75.85 -21.75
N ARG A 730 -22.35 -76.13 -21.20
CA ARG A 730 -21.33 -76.97 -21.89
C ARG A 730 -21.82 -78.41 -22.07
N GLU A 731 -22.48 -78.98 -21.07
CA GLU A 731 -23.11 -80.30 -21.21
C GLU A 731 -24.20 -80.30 -22.29
N LYS A 732 -25.10 -79.30 -22.28
CA LYS A 732 -26.09 -79.13 -23.35
C LYS A 732 -25.43 -79.00 -24.72
N GLN A 733 -24.37 -78.21 -24.84
CA GLN A 733 -23.64 -78.04 -26.10
C GLN A 733 -23.02 -79.35 -26.61
N LYS A 734 -22.52 -80.20 -25.71
CA LYS A 734 -21.99 -81.52 -26.07
C LYS A 734 -23.10 -82.41 -26.63
N VAL A 735 -24.23 -82.48 -25.94
CA VAL A 735 -25.42 -83.22 -26.42
C VAL A 735 -25.91 -82.70 -27.77
N THR A 736 -25.98 -81.37 -27.96
CA THR A 736 -26.39 -80.78 -29.24
C THR A 736 -25.40 -81.09 -30.36
N LYS A 737 -24.09 -81.11 -30.10
CA LYS A 737 -23.08 -81.51 -31.10
C LYS A 737 -23.25 -82.96 -31.51
N ASP A 738 -23.50 -83.86 -30.57
CA ASP A 738 -23.72 -85.27 -30.86
C ASP A 738 -24.99 -85.46 -31.73
N VAL A 739 -26.10 -84.80 -31.36
CA VAL A 739 -27.34 -84.76 -32.17
C VAL A 739 -27.12 -84.14 -33.56
N GLN A 740 -26.28 -83.10 -33.67
CA GLN A 740 -25.97 -82.47 -34.95
C GLN A 740 -25.12 -83.38 -35.85
N ILE A 741 -24.20 -84.18 -35.29
CA ILE A 741 -23.43 -85.17 -36.05
C ILE A 741 -24.37 -86.26 -36.61
N ASP A 742 -25.30 -86.75 -35.81
CA ASP A 742 -26.29 -87.73 -36.25
C ASP A 742 -27.26 -87.14 -37.29
N GLY A 743 -27.74 -85.92 -37.06
CA GLY A 743 -28.60 -85.20 -37.99
C GLY A 743 -27.91 -84.91 -39.33
N THR A 744 -26.62 -84.54 -39.33
CA THR A 744 -25.84 -84.33 -40.57
C THR A 744 -25.57 -85.62 -41.33
N ARG A 745 -25.35 -86.75 -40.63
CA ARG A 745 -25.30 -88.08 -41.27
C ARG A 745 -26.63 -88.46 -41.91
N GLN A 746 -27.76 -88.27 -41.21
CA GLN A 746 -29.08 -88.47 -41.78
C GLN A 746 -29.33 -87.58 -43.00
N LEU A 747 -28.98 -86.30 -42.93
CA LEU A 747 -29.14 -85.36 -44.06
C LEU A 747 -28.31 -85.80 -45.28
N LYS A 748 -27.11 -86.34 -45.05
CA LYS A 748 -26.30 -86.93 -46.12
C LYS A 748 -26.99 -88.15 -46.74
N TYR A 749 -27.51 -89.07 -45.93
CA TYR A 749 -28.26 -90.22 -46.43
C TYR A 749 -29.50 -89.80 -47.24
N TRP A 750 -30.24 -88.80 -46.79
CA TRP A 750 -31.39 -88.26 -47.53
C TRP A 750 -30.99 -87.60 -48.84
N ARG A 751 -29.87 -86.86 -48.89
CA ARG A 751 -29.35 -86.29 -50.14
C ARG A 751 -28.87 -87.37 -51.10
N ASP A 752 -28.19 -88.39 -50.61
CA ASP A 752 -27.73 -89.51 -51.42
C ASP A 752 -28.93 -90.28 -51.99
N LEU A 753 -29.99 -90.48 -51.19
CA LEU A 753 -31.25 -91.07 -51.64
C LEU A 753 -31.95 -90.21 -52.69
N LEU A 754 -32.05 -88.88 -52.48
CA LEU A 754 -32.57 -87.93 -53.46
C LEU A 754 -31.80 -87.98 -54.77
N ARG A 755 -30.46 -88.01 -54.70
CA ARG A 755 -29.59 -88.12 -55.87
C ARG A 755 -29.80 -89.45 -56.60
N MET A 756 -29.99 -90.54 -55.86
CA MET A 756 -30.34 -91.84 -56.43
C MET A 756 -31.72 -91.81 -57.12
N MET A 757 -32.71 -91.15 -56.52
CA MET A 757 -34.04 -90.98 -57.11
C MET A 757 -34.00 -90.07 -58.34
N GLU A 758 -33.19 -89.01 -58.35
CA GLU A 758 -32.96 -88.16 -59.52
C GLU A 758 -32.25 -88.91 -60.64
N LEU A 759 -31.24 -89.74 -60.33
CA LEU A 759 -30.59 -90.60 -61.31
C LEU A 759 -31.58 -91.62 -61.89
N LYS A 760 -32.40 -92.26 -61.05
CA LYS A 760 -33.49 -93.13 -61.51
C LYS A 760 -34.50 -92.37 -62.38
N ARG A 761 -34.86 -91.14 -62.01
CA ARG A 761 -35.74 -90.28 -62.81
C ARG A 761 -35.13 -89.98 -64.17
N LYS A 762 -33.85 -89.57 -64.22
CA LYS A 762 -33.13 -89.29 -65.47
C LYS A 762 -33.00 -90.52 -66.37
N LEU A 763 -32.79 -91.71 -65.79
CA LEU A 763 -32.81 -92.99 -66.52
C LEU A 763 -34.19 -93.28 -67.12
N ALA A 764 -35.26 -92.98 -66.38
CA ALA A 764 -36.63 -93.17 -66.85
C ALA A 764 -37.08 -92.14 -67.90
N THR A 765 -36.55 -90.91 -67.86
CA THR A 765 -36.86 -89.84 -68.83
C THR A 765 -35.95 -89.84 -70.06
N GLY A 766 -34.95 -90.74 -70.13
CA GLY A 766 -34.01 -90.81 -71.25
C GLY A 766 -33.01 -89.64 -71.31
N GLU A 767 -32.87 -88.87 -70.22
CA GLU A 767 -32.01 -87.68 -70.11
C GLU A 767 -30.66 -87.99 -69.42
N LEU A 768 -30.17 -89.23 -69.54
CA LEU A 768 -28.92 -89.68 -68.93
C LEU A 768 -27.89 -90.10 -69.98
#